data_AF-A0A5C6ETQ6-F1
#
_entry.id   AF-A0A5C6ETQ6-F1
#
_cell.length_a   1.000
_cell.length_b   1.000
_cell.length_c   1.000
_cell.angle_alpha   90.00
_cell.angle_beta   90.00
_cell.angle_gamma   90.00
#
_symmetry.space_group_name_H-M   'P 1'
#
loop_
_entity.id
_entity.type
_entity.pdbx_description
1 polymer ?
#
loop_
_entity_poly.entity_id
_entity_poly.type
_entity_poly.pdbx_seq_one_letter_code
_entity_poly.pdbx_strand_id
1 'polypeptide(L)'
;METVFDWVAGFLANQSCQLIVVFAIAVVGAWLLKNQSAHWRYLLWLLVIGKCLTPSLISVPVGVLPASSDAVVSTLTIPSMVVDGSVASKPRAQSFQQTSAATARTIASVVDTDVDTQVTAPVSLRLATVKPKTSINISAWLVLGWIVGTTVFLTVLFGKMFETQWRLRRLRVPAEEETQSFVASIAGAMSLWRAPKVYVVASSSQPFVFGWLRGDVYLPAGFKNIESVAQRRAILTHELAHVGRWDLAINLVQMFIQAIFFFHPAVWWANRKVREEREKCCDEFVLSDSKTSPKLYCEAIVQLLDLERNFDAFQSVLAVGGSTKNIEDRICTMLSGTRKFRRRPSLAALVVLGTIAAIALPSTIVVTNTTAVAAMPQEATSESPADSPETTTDPKVDWDKGQTMEFRVIHSETKEPIPDVDLELQYMGKGIDFNDVKVQTTDAEGKSIITLPDLPIKSMRVYPSKPGFVPLRVYWESEPTPVLPKTISIPLDPGNTIGGTIVDEDGKPVAGARVSMHYWEESTGKALGDSPHVRVNICDSNYNCKGIATSDKDGRWKLDILPKEIDKDRFHLYFQHPSFISDHSVRGLTSRSIYEAPPLQKLFDSSAVVTMKKGRLVQGIITNEDGRPVPSAKIFAFLHDHRIDEPIATTEGDGKFKFSAQAVEVVGDQAWSARSTEAENFLVEAKGYAPELFGLQDGPLFIKLKPGKTLRGRVVDELGKPLEKATVWAQNWRGKRGRLRVEAKTNADGRFVVEDLPADVVDYDVGKQGKMSIDETPMIAGEKEYTLTLTPPLTVKVNVTDAETRMPIKDLTYMMGFEYDDGRAPDWQLYPKPRVLTGTFEKVFSQTGFPQRIRVEADGYEPGISRTIEAKRDDKKHTLSINLKLKKGNPVTGSVNGVDGKPLANAKVILARTRINVSKRDEQVYDGENPVTTTDGEGKFQFPPETEKFSVVVIHKNGIGMVTEKDLVPDTPIQIEPWDDKNEQMQIIRLPAEMQHSDFPKYDPFEERRKREKAKQEASPASDVPAF
;
A
#
# COMPACT_ATOMS: atom_id res chain seq x y z
N MET A 1 25.28 -33.05 -31.35
CA MET A 1 24.22 -32.22 -30.73
C MET A 1 24.65 -31.69 -29.37
N GLU A 2 25.12 -32.54 -28.45
CA GLU A 2 25.60 -32.13 -27.12
C GLU A 2 26.57 -30.92 -27.17
N THR A 3 27.60 -30.97 -28.01
CA THR A 3 28.56 -29.86 -28.23
C THR A 3 27.94 -28.51 -28.61
N VAL A 4 26.75 -28.49 -29.21
CA VAL A 4 26.03 -27.25 -29.56
C VAL A 4 25.21 -26.76 -28.36
N PHE A 5 24.59 -27.67 -27.60
CA PHE A 5 23.87 -27.33 -26.38
C PHE A 5 24.80 -26.79 -25.29
N ASP A 6 25.97 -27.42 -25.10
CA ASP A 6 27.01 -26.92 -24.19
C ASP A 6 27.50 -25.53 -24.61
N TRP A 7 27.68 -25.28 -25.91
CA TRP A 7 28.08 -23.98 -26.43
C TRP A 7 26.99 -22.91 -26.24
N VAL A 8 25.72 -23.22 -26.49
CA VAL A 8 24.59 -22.28 -26.26
C VAL A 8 24.42 -21.97 -24.77
N ALA A 9 24.50 -22.98 -23.89
CA ALA A 9 24.43 -22.78 -22.45
C ALA A 9 25.59 -21.92 -21.94
N GLY A 10 26.82 -22.22 -22.36
CA GLY A 10 28.00 -21.42 -22.04
C GLY A 10 27.94 -19.99 -22.58
N PHE A 11 27.40 -19.80 -23.78
CA PHE A 11 27.15 -18.46 -24.35
C PHE A 11 26.14 -17.67 -23.52
N LEU A 12 24.98 -18.25 -23.18
CA LEU A 12 23.95 -17.58 -22.38
C LEU A 12 24.45 -17.24 -20.97
N ALA A 13 25.22 -18.14 -20.34
CA ALA A 13 25.84 -17.88 -19.03
C ALA A 13 26.86 -16.72 -19.11
N ASN A 14 27.77 -16.75 -20.09
CA ASN A 14 28.78 -15.71 -20.27
C ASN A 14 28.15 -14.34 -20.63
N GLN A 15 27.11 -14.31 -21.47
CA GLN A 15 26.35 -13.08 -21.72
C GLN A 15 25.66 -12.58 -20.45
N SER A 16 25.09 -13.46 -19.61
CA SER A 16 24.46 -13.07 -18.34
C SER A 16 25.45 -12.38 -17.39
N CYS A 17 26.64 -12.95 -17.20
CA CYS A 17 27.71 -12.33 -16.41
C CYS A 17 28.11 -10.94 -16.94
N GLN A 18 28.26 -10.78 -18.27
CA GLN A 18 28.59 -9.49 -18.89
C GLN A 18 27.45 -8.47 -18.76
N LEU A 19 26.20 -8.92 -18.89
CA LEU A 19 25.02 -8.08 -18.73
C LEU A 19 24.94 -7.49 -17.33
N ILE A 20 25.31 -8.23 -16.28
CA ILE A 20 25.40 -7.69 -14.91
C ILE A 20 26.37 -6.50 -14.83
N VAL A 21 27.55 -6.59 -15.46
CA VAL A 21 28.55 -5.51 -15.44
C VAL A 21 28.08 -4.29 -16.25
N VAL A 22 27.61 -4.49 -17.48
CA VAL A 22 27.09 -3.38 -18.32
C VAL A 22 25.86 -2.73 -17.66
N PHE A 23 25.03 -3.54 -16.99
CA PHE A 23 23.91 -3.06 -16.19
C PHE A 23 24.36 -2.20 -15.00
N ALA A 24 25.35 -2.64 -14.22
CA ALA A 24 25.89 -1.86 -13.10
C ALA A 24 26.49 -0.52 -13.56
N ILE A 25 27.23 -0.51 -14.67
CA ILE A 25 27.74 0.72 -15.31
C ILE A 25 26.59 1.64 -15.73
N ALA A 26 25.50 1.08 -16.30
CA ALA A 26 24.32 1.87 -16.67
C ALA A 26 23.58 2.45 -15.45
N VAL A 27 23.49 1.73 -14.32
CA VAL A 27 22.95 2.27 -13.05
C VAL A 27 23.78 3.46 -12.57
N VAL A 28 25.10 3.31 -12.44
CA VAL A 28 25.99 4.37 -11.95
C VAL A 28 25.99 5.56 -12.90
N GLY A 29 26.09 5.31 -14.22
CA GLY A 29 26.00 6.35 -15.24
C GLY A 29 24.67 7.10 -15.22
N ALA A 30 23.55 6.41 -15.04
CA ALA A 30 22.23 7.05 -14.94
C ALA A 30 22.08 7.89 -13.66
N TRP A 31 22.67 7.45 -12.54
CA TRP A 31 22.70 8.21 -11.29
C TRP A 31 23.55 9.49 -11.40
N LEU A 32 24.75 9.39 -11.98
CA LEU A 32 25.62 10.55 -12.24
C LEU A 32 24.96 11.56 -13.21
N LEU A 33 24.24 11.05 -14.21
CA LEU A 33 23.56 11.87 -15.23
C LEU A 33 22.10 12.19 -14.87
N LYS A 34 21.69 12.06 -13.59
CA LYS A 34 20.31 12.34 -13.14
C LYS A 34 19.83 13.77 -13.40
N ASN A 35 20.76 14.73 -13.44
CA ASN A 35 20.51 16.15 -13.72
C ASN A 35 20.71 16.51 -15.21
N GLN A 36 21.10 15.56 -16.05
CA GLN A 36 21.28 15.75 -17.49
C GLN A 36 20.04 15.30 -18.27
N SER A 37 19.98 15.75 -19.53
CA SER A 37 18.90 15.42 -20.48
C SER A 37 18.63 13.90 -20.55
N ALA A 38 17.35 13.54 -20.58
CA ALA A 38 16.87 12.16 -20.60
C ALA A 38 17.47 11.32 -21.73
N HIS A 39 17.84 11.93 -22.87
CA HIS A 39 18.47 11.20 -23.98
C HIS A 39 19.78 10.51 -23.57
N TRP A 40 20.54 11.03 -22.60
CA TRP A 40 21.73 10.35 -22.07
C TRP A 40 21.38 9.06 -21.34
N ARG A 41 20.41 9.13 -20.42
CA ARG A 41 19.93 7.99 -19.64
C ARG A 41 19.25 6.95 -20.53
N TYR A 42 18.44 7.39 -21.49
CA TYR A 42 17.83 6.54 -22.51
C TYR A 42 18.87 5.76 -23.34
N LEU A 43 19.88 6.45 -23.87
CA LEU A 43 20.94 5.80 -24.65
C LEU A 43 21.79 4.84 -23.80
N LEU A 44 22.11 5.19 -22.54
CA LEU A 44 22.80 4.28 -21.61
C LEU A 44 22.03 2.97 -21.39
N TRP A 45 20.72 3.05 -21.13
CA TRP A 45 19.91 1.85 -20.96
C TRP A 45 19.75 1.05 -22.26
N LEU A 46 19.74 1.71 -23.42
CA LEU A 46 19.80 1.04 -24.72
C LEU A 46 21.12 0.32 -24.97
N LEU A 47 22.24 0.68 -24.32
CA LEU A 47 23.49 -0.10 -24.42
C LEU A 47 23.37 -1.46 -23.72
N VAL A 48 22.64 -1.55 -22.61
CA VAL A 48 22.36 -2.84 -21.94
C VAL A 48 21.54 -3.76 -22.87
N ILE A 49 20.53 -3.20 -23.53
CA ILE A 49 19.70 -3.91 -24.51
C ILE A 49 20.53 -4.26 -25.76
N GLY A 50 21.38 -3.36 -26.24
CA GLY A 50 22.31 -3.61 -27.35
C GLY A 50 23.31 -4.73 -27.06
N LYS A 51 23.82 -4.83 -25.83
CA LYS A 51 24.73 -5.90 -25.40
C LYS A 51 24.11 -7.30 -25.53
N CYS A 52 22.78 -7.40 -25.38
CA CYS A 52 22.04 -8.66 -25.58
C CYS A 52 22.05 -9.14 -27.04
N LEU A 53 22.30 -8.25 -28.01
CA LEU A 53 22.34 -8.56 -29.44
C LEU A 53 23.76 -8.77 -29.99
N THR A 54 24.79 -8.29 -29.29
CA THR A 54 26.18 -8.34 -29.75
C THR A 54 26.94 -9.51 -29.12
N PRO A 55 27.37 -10.52 -29.91
CA PRO A 55 28.28 -11.55 -29.42
C PRO A 55 29.62 -10.90 -29.04
N SER A 56 30.27 -11.44 -28.01
CA SER A 56 31.53 -10.90 -27.51
C SER A 56 32.70 -11.34 -28.41
N LEU A 57 33.62 -10.43 -28.70
CA LEU A 57 34.69 -10.58 -29.70
C LEU A 57 36.10 -10.38 -29.14
N ILE A 58 36.24 -9.81 -27.94
CA ILE A 58 37.51 -9.41 -27.31
C ILE A 58 37.49 -9.84 -25.83
N SER A 59 38.64 -10.15 -25.23
CA SER A 59 38.78 -10.45 -23.80
C SER A 59 39.74 -9.50 -23.08
N VAL A 60 39.33 -9.07 -21.87
CA VAL A 60 40.05 -8.12 -21.01
C VAL A 60 40.15 -8.72 -19.60
N PRO A 61 41.35 -9.07 -19.12
CA PRO A 61 41.51 -9.63 -17.78
C PRO A 61 41.49 -8.55 -16.68
N VAL A 62 40.83 -8.82 -15.56
CA VAL A 62 40.75 -7.92 -14.38
C VAL A 62 40.78 -8.77 -13.10
N GLY A 63 41.87 -8.70 -12.32
CA GLY A 63 42.01 -9.45 -11.05
C GLY A 63 41.41 -8.71 -9.86
N VAL A 64 40.57 -9.37 -9.05
CA VAL A 64 39.74 -8.71 -8.02
C VAL A 64 39.70 -9.44 -6.65
N LEU A 65 40.07 -10.72 -6.55
CA LEU A 65 39.93 -11.48 -5.29
C LEU A 65 41.19 -12.29 -4.91
N PRO A 66 41.54 -12.41 -3.62
CA PRO A 66 42.50 -13.40 -3.12
C PRO A 66 41.84 -14.79 -3.11
N ALA A 67 42.62 -15.83 -3.41
CA ALA A 67 42.10 -17.19 -3.43
C ALA A 67 41.96 -17.77 -2.01
N SER A 68 40.83 -18.41 -1.71
CA SER A 68 40.74 -19.36 -0.61
C SER A 68 41.54 -20.61 -0.95
N SER A 69 42.41 -21.03 -0.02
CA SER A 69 43.28 -22.19 -0.18
C SER A 69 42.56 -23.49 0.21
N ASP A 70 41.73 -24.02 -0.68
CA ASP A 70 41.19 -25.38 -0.55
C ASP A 70 41.09 -26.08 -1.92
N ALA A 71 42.22 -26.61 -2.36
CA ALA A 71 42.31 -27.61 -3.42
C ALA A 71 43.52 -28.51 -3.17
N VAL A 72 43.33 -29.55 -2.35
CA VAL A 72 44.32 -30.63 -2.19
C VAL A 72 44.41 -31.40 -3.51
N VAL A 73 45.30 -30.96 -4.39
CA VAL A 73 45.74 -31.75 -5.54
C VAL A 73 46.78 -32.73 -5.04
N SER A 74 46.45 -34.02 -5.01
CA SER A 74 47.42 -35.09 -4.75
C SER A 74 48.37 -35.24 -5.93
N THR A 75 49.43 -34.42 -5.95
CA THR A 75 50.49 -34.52 -6.96
C THR A 75 51.33 -35.76 -6.69
N LEU A 76 51.16 -36.80 -7.51
CA LEU A 76 52.07 -37.95 -7.52
C LEU A 76 53.48 -37.49 -7.90
N THR A 77 54.41 -37.58 -6.94
CA THR A 77 55.81 -37.24 -7.15
C THR A 77 56.47 -38.30 -8.04
N ILE A 78 56.90 -37.90 -9.24
CA ILE A 78 57.87 -38.66 -10.04
C ILE A 78 59.21 -37.93 -9.91
N PRO A 79 60.31 -38.60 -9.47
CA PRO A 79 61.61 -37.95 -9.37
C PRO A 79 62.22 -37.75 -10.76
N SER A 80 62.53 -36.51 -11.12
CA SER A 80 63.29 -36.20 -12.34
C SER A 80 64.75 -36.60 -12.18
N MET A 81 65.25 -37.44 -13.11
CA MET A 81 66.69 -37.59 -13.30
C MET A 81 67.28 -36.37 -14.04
N VAL A 82 68.51 -36.06 -13.66
CA VAL A 82 69.37 -34.97 -14.12
C VAL A 82 69.73 -35.09 -15.61
N VAL A 83 69.90 -33.97 -16.32
CA VAL A 83 71.13 -33.58 -17.07
C VAL A 83 70.98 -32.18 -17.70
N ASP A 84 72.09 -31.45 -17.74
CA ASP A 84 72.28 -30.07 -18.21
C ASP A 84 71.84 -29.76 -19.66
N GLY A 85 71.61 -28.47 -19.93
CA GLY A 85 71.46 -27.95 -21.30
C GLY A 85 71.13 -26.45 -21.35
N SER A 86 72.15 -25.60 -21.41
CA SER A 86 72.01 -24.14 -21.46
C SER A 86 71.88 -23.58 -22.89
N VAL A 87 71.42 -22.33 -23.00
CA VAL A 87 71.60 -21.34 -24.11
C VAL A 87 70.52 -21.23 -25.22
N ALA A 88 69.97 -20.00 -25.28
CA ALA A 88 69.60 -19.16 -26.45
C ALA A 88 68.16 -19.03 -27.03
N SER A 89 67.85 -17.74 -27.27
CA SER A 89 67.05 -17.13 -28.36
C SER A 89 65.51 -17.19 -28.38
N LYS A 90 64.93 -16.06 -27.96
CA LYS A 90 63.84 -15.31 -28.63
C LYS A 90 64.13 -15.06 -30.14
N PRO A 91 63.18 -14.56 -30.96
CA PRO A 91 61.70 -14.56 -30.86
C PRO A 91 61.01 -14.89 -32.22
N ARG A 92 59.70 -14.55 -32.34
CA ARG A 92 59.08 -13.82 -33.49
C ARG A 92 57.97 -14.54 -34.28
N ALA A 93 56.74 -14.19 -33.89
CA ALA A 93 55.64 -13.65 -34.71
C ALA A 93 55.07 -14.41 -35.93
N GLN A 94 53.73 -14.39 -35.98
CA GLN A 94 52.88 -14.26 -37.18
C GLN A 94 52.85 -15.46 -38.17
N SER A 95 51.72 -15.79 -38.82
CA SER A 95 50.32 -15.37 -38.65
C SER A 95 49.40 -16.17 -39.58
N PHE A 96 48.09 -16.11 -39.31
CA PHE A 96 46.99 -16.16 -40.29
C PHE A 96 46.66 -17.48 -41.03
N GLN A 97 45.35 -17.83 -40.93
CA GLN A 97 44.48 -18.33 -42.02
C GLN A 97 44.80 -19.70 -42.68
N GLN A 98 43.83 -20.49 -43.17
CA GLN A 98 42.36 -20.48 -43.04
C GLN A 98 41.82 -21.88 -43.43
N THR A 99 40.54 -22.13 -43.15
CA THR A 99 39.63 -23.06 -43.88
C THR A 99 39.82 -24.59 -43.85
N SER A 100 38.70 -25.22 -43.47
CA SER A 100 38.03 -26.37 -44.12
C SER A 100 38.62 -27.78 -44.06
N ALA A 101 37.99 -28.60 -43.20
CA ALA A 101 37.16 -29.77 -43.57
C ALA A 101 37.75 -30.95 -44.35
N ALA A 102 37.40 -32.15 -43.87
CA ALA A 102 37.61 -33.49 -44.46
C ALA A 102 39.08 -33.90 -44.62
N THR A 103 39.53 -35.02 -44.04
CA THR A 103 39.17 -36.35 -44.55
C THR A 103 39.61 -37.42 -43.56
N ALA A 104 38.88 -38.54 -43.51
CA ALA A 104 39.25 -39.70 -42.67
C ALA A 104 40.21 -40.66 -43.38
N ARG A 105 40.88 -41.52 -42.59
CA ARG A 105 41.49 -42.84 -42.91
C ARG A 105 43.03 -42.94 -43.01
N THR A 106 43.51 -44.05 -42.43
CA THR A 106 44.80 -44.76 -42.69
C THR A 106 46.04 -43.99 -42.20
N ILE A 107 47.03 -44.55 -41.51
CA ILE A 107 47.85 -45.77 -41.68
C ILE A 107 48.23 -46.25 -40.25
N ALA A 108 48.11 -47.50 -39.77
CA ALA A 108 48.42 -48.85 -40.27
C ALA A 108 49.92 -49.25 -40.20
N SER A 109 50.27 -50.06 -39.19
CA SER A 109 51.51 -50.83 -38.97
C SER A 109 52.88 -50.10 -38.83
N VAL A 110 53.65 -50.52 -37.82
CA VAL A 110 55.02 -51.05 -37.95
C VAL A 110 55.18 -52.18 -36.91
N VAL A 111 55.89 -53.24 -37.30
CA VAL A 111 56.29 -54.46 -36.54
C VAL A 111 57.76 -54.28 -36.13
N ASP A 112 58.21 -54.57 -34.90
CA ASP A 112 58.84 -55.82 -34.37
C ASP A 112 59.41 -55.43 -32.97
N THR A 113 59.84 -56.27 -32.00
CA THR A 113 60.50 -57.60 -32.04
C THR A 113 60.39 -58.29 -30.65
N ASP A 114 60.79 -59.56 -30.56
CA ASP A 114 60.83 -60.46 -29.39
C ASP A 114 61.42 -59.94 -28.06
N VAL A 115 60.94 -60.51 -26.93
CA VAL A 115 61.70 -61.48 -26.09
C VAL A 115 60.72 -62.25 -25.16
N ASP A 116 60.95 -63.57 -25.05
CA ASP A 116 60.18 -64.55 -24.29
C ASP A 116 60.51 -64.55 -22.78
N THR A 117 59.49 -64.55 -21.90
CA THR A 117 59.49 -65.36 -20.67
C THR A 117 58.07 -65.61 -20.15
N GLN A 118 57.68 -66.88 -20.00
CA GLN A 118 56.45 -67.26 -19.30
C GLN A 118 56.54 -67.03 -17.78
N VAL A 119 55.42 -66.69 -17.11
CA VAL A 119 55.02 -67.27 -15.80
C VAL A 119 53.58 -66.86 -15.39
N THR A 120 52.72 -67.87 -15.22
CA THR A 120 51.46 -67.95 -14.45
C THR A 120 50.23 -67.04 -14.72
N ALA A 121 49.09 -67.74 -14.81
CA ALA A 121 47.70 -67.33 -14.54
C ALA A 121 47.01 -66.33 -15.51
N PRO A 122 45.93 -66.76 -16.21
CA PRO A 122 45.06 -65.82 -16.91
C PRO A 122 44.21 -65.05 -15.89
N VAL A 123 44.70 -63.88 -15.47
CA VAL A 123 43.84 -62.85 -14.88
C VAL A 123 42.73 -62.60 -15.91
N SER A 124 41.50 -62.96 -15.54
CA SER A 124 40.35 -62.73 -16.38
C SER A 124 40.09 -61.23 -16.46
N LEU A 125 40.72 -60.58 -17.44
CA LEU A 125 40.39 -59.24 -17.91
C LEU A 125 38.95 -59.29 -18.42
N ARG A 126 38.00 -59.15 -17.48
CA ARG A 126 36.67 -58.65 -17.81
C ARG A 126 36.91 -57.28 -18.41
N LEU A 127 36.88 -57.23 -19.74
CA LEU A 127 36.41 -56.07 -20.49
C LEU A 127 35.03 -55.76 -19.92
N ALA A 128 35.02 -54.94 -18.86
CA ALA A 128 33.88 -54.17 -18.49
C ALA A 128 33.57 -53.34 -19.73
N THR A 129 32.58 -53.79 -20.49
CA THR A 129 31.90 -52.93 -21.45
C THR A 129 31.40 -51.76 -20.64
N VAL A 130 32.18 -50.68 -20.65
CA VAL A 130 31.75 -49.38 -20.13
C VAL A 130 30.60 -48.99 -21.03
N LYS A 131 29.39 -49.41 -20.65
CA LYS A 131 28.16 -48.81 -21.16
C LYS A 131 28.40 -47.31 -21.04
N PRO A 132 28.32 -46.53 -22.13
CA PRO A 132 28.49 -45.10 -22.03
C PRO A 132 27.50 -44.63 -20.98
N LYS A 133 28.02 -44.15 -19.85
CA LYS A 133 27.21 -43.68 -18.75
C LYS A 133 26.49 -42.47 -19.31
N THR A 134 25.23 -42.64 -19.72
CA THR A 134 24.38 -41.57 -20.24
C THR A 134 24.09 -40.62 -19.09
N SER A 135 25.09 -39.81 -18.76
CA SER A 135 24.99 -38.67 -17.88
C SER A 135 23.92 -37.77 -18.48
N ILE A 136 22.89 -37.49 -17.69
CA ILE A 136 21.84 -36.55 -18.07
C ILE A 136 22.54 -35.24 -18.38
N ASN A 137 22.61 -34.86 -19.66
CA ASN A 137 23.31 -33.66 -20.06
C ASN A 137 22.46 -32.45 -19.65
N ILE A 138 22.82 -31.83 -18.53
CA ILE A 138 22.07 -30.73 -17.90
C ILE A 138 22.01 -29.53 -18.85
N SER A 139 23.06 -29.28 -19.66
CA SER A 139 23.04 -28.17 -20.64
C SER A 139 21.98 -28.38 -21.71
N ALA A 140 21.79 -29.61 -22.20
CA ALA A 140 20.76 -29.95 -23.17
C ALA A 140 19.35 -29.71 -22.61
N TRP A 141 19.10 -30.07 -21.35
CA TRP A 141 17.82 -29.80 -20.68
C TRP A 141 17.60 -28.30 -20.41
N LEU A 142 18.65 -27.56 -20.02
CA LEU A 142 18.57 -26.11 -19.84
C LEU A 142 18.27 -25.38 -21.17
N VAL A 143 18.93 -25.76 -22.26
CA VAL A 143 18.68 -25.16 -23.58
C VAL A 143 17.33 -25.59 -24.15
N LEU A 144 16.87 -26.83 -23.94
CA LEU A 144 15.50 -27.25 -24.27
C LEU A 144 14.46 -26.42 -23.50
N GLY A 145 14.62 -26.26 -22.19
CA GLY A 145 13.76 -25.41 -21.36
C GLY A 145 13.77 -23.94 -21.81
N TRP A 146 14.94 -23.42 -22.20
CA TRP A 146 15.09 -22.07 -22.74
C TRP A 146 14.42 -21.90 -24.12
N ILE A 147 14.54 -22.87 -25.04
CA ILE A 147 13.86 -22.86 -26.34
C ILE A 147 12.35 -22.87 -26.14
N VAL A 148 11.83 -23.73 -25.25
CA VAL A 148 10.41 -23.81 -24.95
C VAL A 148 9.92 -22.49 -24.33
N GLY A 149 10.61 -21.96 -23.33
CA GLY A 149 10.27 -20.69 -22.68
C GLY A 149 10.26 -19.51 -23.65
N THR A 150 11.32 -19.37 -24.46
CA THR A 150 11.42 -18.32 -25.49
C THR A 150 10.32 -18.46 -26.54
N THR A 151 10.03 -19.69 -26.98
CA THR A 151 8.98 -19.96 -27.98
C THR A 151 7.60 -19.61 -27.45
N VAL A 152 7.24 -20.05 -26.23
CA VAL A 152 5.98 -19.69 -25.57
C VAL A 152 5.86 -18.17 -25.41
N PHE A 153 6.93 -17.51 -24.96
CA PHE A 153 6.91 -16.05 -24.77
C PHE A 153 6.71 -15.31 -26.09
N LEU A 154 7.41 -15.69 -27.16
CA LEU A 154 7.23 -15.12 -28.50
C LEU A 154 5.83 -15.40 -29.06
N THR A 155 5.30 -16.62 -28.90
CA THR A 155 3.93 -16.96 -29.35
C THR A 155 2.88 -16.11 -28.66
N VAL A 156 2.96 -15.94 -27.34
CA VAL A 156 2.05 -15.06 -26.58
C VAL A 156 2.21 -13.60 -27.02
N LEU A 157 3.44 -13.14 -27.27
CA LEU A 157 3.71 -11.77 -27.70
C LEU A 157 3.13 -11.46 -29.08
N PHE A 158 3.44 -12.28 -30.09
CA PHE A 158 2.92 -12.12 -31.44
C PHE A 158 1.40 -12.35 -31.50
N GLY A 159 0.87 -13.28 -30.70
CA GLY A 159 -0.57 -13.49 -30.54
C GLY A 159 -1.29 -12.23 -30.05
N LYS A 160 -0.85 -11.66 -28.91
CA LYS A 160 -1.40 -10.40 -28.39
C LYS A 160 -1.23 -9.23 -29.36
N MET A 161 -0.13 -9.17 -30.11
CA MET A 161 0.08 -8.11 -31.10
C MET A 161 -0.87 -8.23 -32.29
N PHE A 162 -1.08 -9.45 -32.78
CA PHE A 162 -2.03 -9.72 -33.86
C PHE A 162 -3.47 -9.46 -33.42
N GLU A 163 -3.86 -9.91 -32.22
CA GLU A 163 -5.17 -9.64 -31.62
C GLU A 163 -5.42 -8.13 -31.48
N THR A 164 -4.47 -7.40 -30.89
CA THR A 164 -4.52 -5.93 -30.73
C THR A 164 -4.70 -5.25 -32.09
N GLN A 165 -3.89 -5.62 -33.09
CA GLN A 165 -3.95 -5.05 -34.45
C GLN A 165 -5.27 -5.39 -35.17
N TRP A 166 -5.78 -6.60 -35.00
CA TRP A 166 -7.06 -7.04 -35.59
C TRP A 166 -8.25 -6.31 -34.96
N ARG A 167 -8.25 -6.17 -33.62
CA ARG A 167 -9.28 -5.45 -32.86
C ARG A 167 -9.27 -3.95 -33.19
N LEU A 168 -8.10 -3.31 -33.23
CA LEU A 168 -7.98 -1.92 -33.67
C LEU A 168 -8.45 -1.71 -35.12
N ARG A 169 -8.14 -2.63 -36.04
CA ARG A 169 -8.65 -2.56 -37.43
C ARG A 169 -10.18 -2.61 -37.53
N ARG A 170 -10.87 -3.21 -36.56
CA ARG A 170 -12.34 -3.25 -36.48
C ARG A 170 -12.95 -2.04 -35.79
N LEU A 171 -12.29 -1.48 -34.78
CA LEU A 171 -12.82 -0.40 -33.94
C LEU A 171 -12.40 1.01 -34.36
N ARG A 172 -11.37 1.16 -35.20
CA ARG A 172 -10.84 2.47 -35.61
C ARG A 172 -11.63 3.08 -36.77
N VAL A 173 -11.94 4.37 -36.64
CA VAL A 173 -12.51 5.20 -37.72
C VAL A 173 -11.45 6.22 -38.16
N PRO A 174 -11.25 6.52 -39.46
CA PRO A 174 -10.35 7.60 -39.86
C PRO A 174 -10.74 8.93 -39.21
N ALA A 175 -9.76 9.69 -38.70
CA ALA A 175 -10.03 11.04 -38.21
C ALA A 175 -10.38 12.00 -39.37
N GLU A 176 -11.16 13.03 -39.08
CA GLU A 176 -11.57 14.08 -40.02
C GLU A 176 -10.40 14.77 -40.74
N GLU A 177 -10.66 15.25 -41.95
CA GLU A 177 -9.66 15.84 -42.84
C GLU A 177 -8.92 17.04 -42.23
N GLU A 178 -9.62 17.85 -41.42
CA GLU A 178 -8.99 18.93 -40.63
C GLU A 178 -7.97 18.38 -39.63
N THR A 179 -8.31 17.32 -38.89
CA THR A 179 -7.42 16.69 -37.90
C THR A 179 -6.24 16.00 -38.58
N GLN A 180 -6.45 15.33 -39.73
CA GLN A 180 -5.37 14.75 -40.53
C GLN A 180 -4.41 15.85 -41.02
N SER A 181 -4.95 16.96 -41.53
CA SER A 181 -4.18 18.10 -42.04
C SER A 181 -3.40 18.81 -40.93
N PHE A 182 -4.01 18.94 -39.74
CA PHE A 182 -3.34 19.49 -38.56
C PHE A 182 -2.14 18.62 -38.15
N VAL A 183 -2.31 17.30 -38.05
CA VAL A 183 -1.21 16.36 -37.75
C VAL A 183 -0.16 16.36 -38.86
N ALA A 184 -0.55 16.43 -40.13
CA ALA A 184 0.40 16.56 -41.24
C ALA A 184 1.22 17.85 -41.17
N SER A 185 0.63 18.97 -40.73
CA SER A 185 1.34 20.24 -40.53
C SER A 185 2.41 20.15 -39.42
N ILE A 186 2.08 19.46 -38.32
CA ILE A 186 3.01 19.24 -37.20
C ILE A 186 4.12 18.28 -37.64
N ALA A 187 3.78 17.18 -38.32
CA ALA A 187 4.73 16.23 -38.89
C ALA A 187 5.70 16.88 -39.89
N GLY A 188 5.22 17.80 -40.72
CA GLY A 188 6.04 18.59 -41.64
C GLY A 188 7.00 19.53 -40.91
N ALA A 189 6.52 20.27 -39.91
CA ALA A 189 7.37 21.10 -39.03
C ALA A 189 8.38 20.25 -38.22
N MET A 190 8.04 18.99 -37.94
CA MET A 190 8.93 18.01 -37.33
C MET A 190 9.94 17.39 -38.31
N SER A 191 9.83 17.68 -39.60
CA SER A 191 10.62 17.11 -40.70
C SER A 191 10.52 15.57 -40.78
N LEU A 192 9.34 15.03 -40.47
CA LEU A 192 9.06 13.60 -40.63
C LEU A 192 8.95 13.27 -42.12
N TRP A 193 9.64 12.20 -42.55
CA TRP A 193 9.67 11.75 -43.95
C TRP A 193 8.29 11.38 -44.52
N ARG A 194 7.33 11.07 -43.63
CA ARG A 194 5.92 10.84 -43.97
C ARG A 194 5.07 11.13 -42.74
N ALA A 195 3.94 11.81 -42.90
CA ALA A 195 2.95 11.96 -41.83
C ALA A 195 2.27 10.59 -41.55
N PRO A 196 2.14 10.16 -40.28
CA PRO A 196 1.36 8.98 -39.93
C PRO A 196 -0.14 9.24 -40.16
N LYS A 197 -0.93 8.18 -40.36
CA LYS A 197 -2.38 8.33 -40.43
C LYS A 197 -2.95 8.47 -39.02
N VAL A 198 -4.01 9.26 -38.89
CA VAL A 198 -4.73 9.45 -37.64
C VAL A 198 -6.04 8.66 -37.67
N TYR A 199 -6.35 7.94 -36.59
CA TYR A 199 -7.65 7.29 -36.41
C TYR A 199 -8.24 7.64 -35.05
N VAL A 200 -9.56 7.70 -34.98
CA VAL A 200 -10.30 7.83 -33.72
C VAL A 200 -10.73 6.43 -33.27
N VAL A 201 -10.58 6.14 -31.97
CA VAL A 201 -11.07 4.92 -31.32
C VAL A 201 -11.88 5.34 -30.09
N ALA A 202 -13.18 5.09 -30.11
CA ALA A 202 -14.09 5.52 -29.04
C ALA A 202 -13.79 4.87 -27.68
N SER A 203 -13.21 3.66 -27.68
CA SER A 203 -12.80 2.93 -26.47
C SER A 203 -11.36 3.21 -26.02
N SER A 204 -10.77 4.34 -26.43
CA SER A 204 -9.44 4.79 -25.98
C SER A 204 -9.60 5.96 -25.02
N SER A 205 -8.79 6.01 -23.96
CA SER A 205 -8.71 7.16 -23.04
C SER A 205 -7.63 8.16 -23.45
N GLN A 206 -6.47 7.66 -23.88
CA GLN A 206 -5.31 8.45 -24.30
C GLN A 206 -5.10 8.39 -25.82
N PRO A 207 -4.44 9.41 -26.42
CA PRO A 207 -3.68 9.26 -27.64
C PRO A 207 -2.59 8.20 -27.46
N PHE A 208 -2.33 7.40 -28.49
CA PHE A 208 -1.22 6.44 -28.49
C PHE A 208 -0.76 6.12 -29.92
N VAL A 209 0.45 5.58 -30.02
CA VAL A 209 1.04 5.11 -31.28
C VAL A 209 1.08 3.58 -31.34
N PHE A 210 0.55 2.99 -32.42
CA PHE A 210 0.56 1.53 -32.61
C PHE A 210 0.71 1.10 -34.08
N GLY A 211 1.34 -0.06 -34.28
CA GLY A 211 1.62 -0.63 -35.60
C GLY A 211 2.77 -1.66 -35.57
N TRP A 212 3.40 -1.91 -36.72
CA TRP A 212 4.49 -2.91 -36.85
C TRP A 212 5.91 -2.35 -36.88
N LEU A 213 6.14 -1.11 -37.32
CA LEU A 213 7.49 -0.52 -37.43
C LEU A 213 7.45 1.00 -37.26
N ARG A 214 6.65 1.66 -38.09
CA ARG A 214 6.17 3.03 -37.88
C ARG A 214 4.69 2.92 -37.56
N GLY A 215 4.29 3.47 -36.42
CA GLY A 215 2.90 3.42 -35.96
C GLY A 215 2.04 4.49 -36.62
N ASP A 216 0.75 4.19 -36.69
CA ASP A 216 -0.29 5.21 -36.90
C ASP A 216 -0.66 5.83 -35.54
N VAL A 217 -1.19 7.06 -35.54
CA VAL A 217 -1.63 7.75 -34.33
C VAL A 217 -3.11 7.44 -34.08
N TYR A 218 -3.44 7.01 -32.88
CA TYR A 218 -4.80 6.73 -32.43
C TYR A 218 -5.20 7.78 -31.41
N LEU A 219 -6.40 8.37 -31.57
CA LEU A 219 -6.93 9.42 -30.70
C LEU A 219 -8.23 8.96 -30.00
N PRO A 220 -8.46 9.37 -28.74
CA PRO A 220 -9.74 9.16 -28.07
C PRO A 220 -10.81 10.06 -28.69
N ALA A 221 -12.08 9.66 -28.62
CA ALA A 221 -13.19 10.46 -29.17
C ALA A 221 -13.26 11.87 -28.55
N GLY A 222 -12.98 11.98 -27.25
CA GLY A 222 -12.95 13.25 -26.52
C GLY A 222 -11.78 14.19 -26.87
N PHE A 223 -10.80 13.80 -27.69
CA PHE A 223 -9.63 14.63 -27.99
C PHE A 223 -9.99 15.99 -28.62
N LYS A 224 -11.10 16.05 -29.36
CA LYS A 224 -11.59 17.30 -29.95
C LYS A 224 -12.03 18.33 -28.92
N ASN A 225 -12.48 17.90 -27.75
CA ASN A 225 -13.08 18.75 -26.70
C ASN A 225 -12.03 19.61 -25.98
N ILE A 226 -10.74 19.37 -26.20
CA ILE A 226 -9.66 20.26 -25.75
C ILE A 226 -9.71 21.53 -26.62
N GLU A 227 -10.31 22.61 -26.12
CA GLU A 227 -10.55 23.84 -26.90
C GLU A 227 -9.24 24.47 -27.40
N SER A 228 -8.19 24.46 -26.56
CA SER A 228 -6.91 25.08 -26.89
C SER A 228 -6.17 24.33 -28.01
N VAL A 229 -6.03 25.00 -29.16
CA VAL A 229 -5.20 24.55 -30.28
C VAL A 229 -3.75 24.33 -29.86
N ALA A 230 -3.24 25.12 -28.91
CA ALA A 230 -1.88 24.97 -28.39
C ALA A 230 -1.71 23.69 -27.56
N GLN A 231 -2.68 23.35 -26.71
CA GLN A 231 -2.64 22.10 -25.92
C GLN A 231 -2.80 20.87 -26.82
N ARG A 232 -3.75 20.89 -27.78
CA ARG A 232 -3.88 19.83 -28.80
C ARG A 232 -2.59 19.66 -29.62
N ARG A 233 -1.93 20.75 -30.00
CA ARG A 233 -0.63 20.73 -30.69
C ARG A 233 0.46 20.09 -29.82
N ALA A 234 0.55 20.42 -28.55
CA ALA A 234 1.56 19.89 -27.64
C ALA A 234 1.42 18.36 -27.47
N ILE A 235 0.20 17.87 -27.23
CA ILE A 235 -0.10 16.42 -27.12
C ILE A 235 0.23 15.69 -28.43
N LEU A 236 -0.23 16.20 -29.59
CA LEU A 236 0.09 15.59 -30.89
C LEU A 236 1.59 15.62 -31.21
N THR A 237 2.33 16.61 -30.69
CA THR A 237 3.80 16.67 -30.84
C THR A 237 4.49 15.59 -30.01
N HIS A 238 3.95 15.19 -28.85
CA HIS A 238 4.43 14.04 -28.07
C HIS A 238 4.24 12.73 -28.83
N GLU A 239 3.03 12.46 -29.33
CA GLU A 239 2.73 11.24 -30.11
C GLU A 239 3.56 11.16 -31.40
N LEU A 240 3.72 12.28 -32.10
CA LEU A 240 4.58 12.36 -33.27
C LEU A 240 6.07 12.22 -32.93
N ALA A 241 6.50 12.53 -31.70
CA ALA A 241 7.87 12.29 -31.25
C ALA A 241 8.15 10.78 -31.16
N HIS A 242 7.21 9.97 -30.64
CA HIS A 242 7.34 8.50 -30.66
C HIS A 242 7.47 7.94 -32.09
N VAL A 243 6.68 8.46 -33.04
CA VAL A 243 6.80 8.08 -34.47
C VAL A 243 8.15 8.49 -35.05
N GLY A 244 8.58 9.74 -34.81
CA GLY A 244 9.84 10.28 -35.33
C GLY A 244 11.10 9.62 -34.74
N ARG A 245 11.02 9.16 -33.49
CA ARG A 245 12.09 8.44 -32.78
C ARG A 245 12.10 6.94 -33.03
N TRP A 246 11.13 6.40 -33.77
CA TRP A 246 10.92 4.96 -33.99
C TRP A 246 10.76 4.16 -32.68
N ASP A 247 10.17 4.76 -31.66
CA ASP A 247 10.05 4.16 -30.33
C ASP A 247 9.29 2.82 -30.35
N LEU A 248 8.38 2.63 -31.30
CA LEU A 248 7.68 1.37 -31.56
C LEU A 248 8.59 0.25 -32.06
N ALA A 249 9.54 0.55 -32.96
CA ALA A 249 10.54 -0.42 -33.42
C ALA A 249 11.51 -0.79 -32.30
N ILE A 250 11.90 0.19 -31.48
CA ILE A 250 12.70 -0.06 -30.27
C ILE A 250 11.92 -0.93 -29.28
N ASN A 251 10.62 -0.68 -29.08
CA ASN A 251 9.76 -1.51 -28.24
C ASN A 251 9.73 -2.98 -28.71
N LEU A 252 9.66 -3.23 -30.02
CA LEU A 252 9.72 -4.58 -30.59
C LEU A 252 11.05 -5.27 -30.33
N VAL A 253 12.17 -4.56 -30.49
CA VAL A 253 13.52 -5.09 -30.17
C VAL A 253 13.62 -5.42 -28.68
N GLN A 254 13.17 -4.52 -27.80
CA GLN A 254 13.12 -4.75 -26.35
C GLN A 254 12.31 -6.00 -25.97
N MET A 255 11.14 -6.17 -26.59
CA MET A 255 10.25 -7.32 -26.35
C MET A 255 10.85 -8.64 -26.84
N PHE A 256 11.50 -8.64 -28.01
CA PHE A 256 12.20 -9.80 -28.54
C PHE A 256 13.37 -10.22 -27.65
N ILE A 257 14.17 -9.25 -27.19
CA ILE A 257 15.28 -9.49 -26.24
C ILE A 257 14.76 -9.98 -24.90
N GLN A 258 13.63 -9.46 -24.41
CA GLN A 258 13.00 -9.94 -23.18
C GLN A 258 12.48 -11.37 -23.31
N ALA A 259 12.05 -11.80 -24.50
CA ALA A 259 11.64 -13.17 -24.76
C ALA A 259 12.84 -14.14 -24.76
N ILE A 260 13.99 -13.71 -25.30
CA ILE A 260 15.25 -14.47 -25.29
C ILE A 260 15.85 -14.56 -23.88
N PHE A 261 15.88 -13.44 -23.14
CA PHE A 261 16.45 -13.33 -21.80
C PHE A 261 15.36 -13.28 -20.72
N PHE A 262 14.27 -14.05 -20.89
CA PHE A 262 13.10 -14.02 -20.00
C PHE A 262 13.43 -14.34 -18.54
N PHE A 263 14.52 -15.09 -18.31
CA PHE A 263 15.03 -15.47 -17.00
C PHE A 263 15.95 -14.40 -16.35
N HIS A 264 16.37 -13.36 -17.07
CA HIS A 264 17.43 -12.46 -16.62
C HIS A 264 16.89 -11.13 -16.04
N PRO A 265 16.88 -10.93 -14.70
CA PRO A 265 16.19 -9.79 -14.08
C PRO A 265 16.72 -8.42 -14.52
N ALA A 266 18.03 -8.29 -14.80
CA ALA A 266 18.61 -7.04 -15.28
C ALA A 266 18.04 -6.61 -16.65
N VAL A 267 17.61 -7.54 -17.51
CA VAL A 267 17.00 -7.22 -18.82
C VAL A 267 15.58 -6.68 -18.61
N TRP A 268 14.80 -7.28 -17.70
CA TRP A 268 13.49 -6.75 -17.30
C TRP A 268 13.58 -5.33 -16.72
N TRP A 269 14.57 -5.10 -15.84
CA TRP A 269 14.75 -3.79 -15.22
C TRP A 269 15.28 -2.73 -16.21
N ALA A 270 16.25 -3.08 -17.06
CA ALA A 270 16.70 -2.21 -18.15
C ALA A 270 15.55 -1.87 -19.11
N ASN A 271 14.73 -2.86 -19.51
CA ASN A 271 13.56 -2.61 -20.35
C ASN A 271 12.53 -1.68 -19.69
N ARG A 272 12.31 -1.80 -18.37
CA ARG A 272 11.50 -0.85 -17.61
C ARG A 272 12.11 0.56 -17.68
N LYS A 273 13.41 0.71 -17.42
CA LYS A 273 14.08 2.02 -17.45
C LYS A 273 14.11 2.67 -18.84
N VAL A 274 14.29 1.90 -19.92
CA VAL A 274 14.14 2.42 -21.30
C VAL A 274 12.73 2.97 -21.54
N ARG A 275 11.67 2.32 -21.05
CA ARG A 275 10.29 2.83 -21.16
C ARG A 275 10.09 4.12 -20.35
N GLU A 276 10.62 4.18 -19.13
CA GLU A 276 10.51 5.37 -18.27
C GLU A 276 11.26 6.58 -18.85
N GLU A 277 12.45 6.37 -19.42
CA GLU A 277 13.24 7.45 -20.06
C GLU A 277 12.72 7.81 -21.47
N ARG A 278 11.99 6.92 -22.15
CA ARG A 278 11.35 7.21 -23.45
C ARG A 278 10.33 8.34 -23.34
N GLU A 279 9.43 8.26 -22.36
CA GLU A 279 8.42 9.28 -22.11
C GLU A 279 9.07 10.63 -21.86
N LYS A 280 10.08 10.65 -20.96
CA LYS A 280 10.87 11.86 -20.66
C LYS A 280 11.56 12.42 -21.90
N CYS A 281 12.10 11.58 -22.79
CA CYS A 281 12.70 12.03 -24.04
C CYS A 281 11.69 12.67 -25.02
N CYS A 282 10.41 12.30 -24.94
CA CYS A 282 9.34 12.88 -25.75
C CYS A 282 8.80 14.17 -25.13
N ASP A 283 8.73 14.24 -23.80
CA ASP A 283 8.51 15.50 -23.07
C ASP A 283 9.59 16.54 -23.39
N GLU A 284 10.88 16.16 -23.35
CA GLU A 284 11.99 17.05 -23.75
C GLU A 284 11.91 17.45 -25.23
N PHE A 285 11.26 16.65 -26.08
CA PHE A 285 11.05 16.99 -27.48
C PHE A 285 9.97 18.08 -27.62
N VAL A 286 8.82 17.92 -26.95
CA VAL A 286 7.75 18.94 -26.94
C VAL A 286 8.26 20.27 -26.37
N LEU A 287 8.95 20.24 -25.23
CA LEU A 287 9.50 21.44 -24.58
C LEU A 287 10.73 22.04 -25.28
N SER A 288 11.22 21.40 -26.34
CA SER A 288 12.25 21.99 -27.22
C SER A 288 11.67 22.78 -28.40
N ASP A 289 10.35 22.74 -28.63
CA ASP A 289 9.67 23.69 -29.52
C ASP A 289 9.44 25.01 -28.77
N SER A 290 10.00 26.11 -29.29
CA SER A 290 9.97 27.43 -28.62
C SER A 290 8.56 28.03 -28.48
N LYS A 291 7.54 27.37 -29.03
CA LYS A 291 6.13 27.77 -28.99
C LYS A 291 5.33 27.14 -27.84
N THR A 292 5.90 26.20 -27.09
CA THR A 292 5.19 25.48 -26.02
C THR A 292 5.85 25.73 -24.67
N SER A 293 5.12 26.36 -23.73
CA SER A 293 5.61 26.54 -22.36
C SER A 293 5.46 25.25 -21.53
N PRO A 294 6.35 24.98 -20.56
CA PRO A 294 6.22 23.82 -19.67
C PRO A 294 4.87 23.78 -18.94
N LYS A 295 4.38 24.92 -18.47
CA LYS A 295 3.07 25.04 -17.82
C LYS A 295 1.93 24.61 -18.74
N LEU A 296 1.87 25.13 -19.98
CA LEU A 296 0.82 24.79 -20.95
C LEU A 296 0.83 23.31 -21.32
N TYR A 297 2.01 22.69 -21.41
CA TYR A 297 2.13 21.26 -21.70
C TYR A 297 1.72 20.39 -20.51
N CYS A 298 2.10 20.76 -19.28
CA CYS A 298 1.61 20.08 -18.07
C CYS A 298 0.08 20.19 -17.94
N GLU A 299 -0.49 21.37 -18.19
CA GLU A 299 -1.95 21.58 -18.24
C GLU A 299 -2.62 20.70 -19.31
N ALA A 300 -2.00 20.56 -20.49
CA ALA A 300 -2.51 19.67 -21.55
C ALA A 300 -2.49 18.18 -21.13
N ILE A 301 -1.44 17.73 -20.43
CA ILE A 301 -1.35 16.37 -19.89
C ILE A 301 -2.41 16.14 -18.80
N VAL A 302 -2.61 17.10 -17.89
CA VAL A 302 -3.63 17.00 -16.82
C VAL A 302 -5.04 16.98 -17.39
N GLN A 303 -5.38 17.89 -18.31
CA GLN A 303 -6.69 17.87 -18.98
C GLN A 303 -6.93 16.56 -19.74
N LEU A 304 -5.89 15.99 -20.34
CA LEU A 304 -6.01 14.69 -20.99
C LEU A 304 -6.33 13.59 -19.97
N LEU A 305 -5.64 13.54 -18.83
CA LEU A 305 -5.91 12.61 -17.73
C LEU A 305 -7.32 12.75 -17.13
N ASP A 306 -7.86 13.97 -17.06
CA ASP A 306 -9.24 14.21 -16.64
C ASP A 306 -10.25 13.68 -17.67
N LEU A 307 -9.93 13.74 -18.96
CA LEU A 307 -10.72 13.06 -20.01
C LEU A 307 -10.62 11.54 -19.90
N GLU A 308 -9.48 10.98 -19.48
CA GLU A 308 -9.31 9.52 -19.31
C GLU A 308 -10.24 8.92 -18.26
N ARG A 309 -10.53 9.66 -17.18
CA ARG A 309 -11.44 9.22 -16.10
C ARG A 309 -12.86 8.89 -16.57
N ASN A 310 -13.24 9.35 -17.76
CA ASN A 310 -14.58 9.18 -18.34
C ASN A 310 -14.68 8.04 -19.38
N PHE A 311 -13.60 7.29 -19.66
CA PHE A 311 -13.61 6.21 -20.66
C PHE A 311 -13.09 4.88 -20.11
N ASP A 312 -13.86 3.82 -20.34
CA ASP A 312 -13.53 2.43 -19.99
C ASP A 312 -12.51 1.87 -21.02
N ALA A 313 -11.22 2.14 -20.77
CA ALA A 313 -10.26 2.32 -21.86
C ALA A 313 -9.31 1.17 -22.17
N PHE A 314 -9.03 1.06 -23.46
CA PHE A 314 -8.09 0.16 -24.10
C PHE A 314 -6.63 0.44 -23.68
N GLN A 315 -6.12 -0.31 -22.70
CA GLN A 315 -4.67 -0.42 -22.46
C GLN A 315 -4.10 -1.69 -23.09
N SER A 316 -3.52 -1.56 -24.28
CA SER A 316 -2.68 -2.62 -24.83
C SER A 316 -1.26 -2.50 -24.27
N VAL A 317 -0.76 -3.59 -23.68
CA VAL A 317 0.63 -3.74 -23.19
C VAL A 317 1.69 -3.49 -24.30
N LEU A 318 1.25 -3.45 -25.56
CA LEU A 318 2.07 -3.30 -26.76
C LEU A 318 1.97 -1.90 -27.40
N ALA A 319 1.07 -1.04 -26.94
CA ALA A 319 0.97 0.34 -27.39
C ALA A 319 2.14 1.19 -26.83
N VAL A 320 2.58 2.17 -27.61
CA VAL A 320 3.47 3.23 -27.11
C VAL A 320 2.58 4.40 -26.72
N GLY A 321 2.38 4.55 -25.41
CA GLY A 321 1.60 5.58 -24.73
C GLY A 321 1.93 5.55 -23.24
N GLY A 322 1.89 6.69 -22.58
CA GLY A 322 2.50 6.88 -21.25
C GLY A 322 1.75 6.18 -20.11
N SER A 323 2.44 5.28 -19.40
CA SER A 323 1.95 4.74 -18.12
C SER A 323 1.78 5.86 -17.08
N THR A 324 0.59 5.97 -16.50
CA THR A 324 0.20 7.04 -15.56
C THR A 324 1.04 7.05 -14.27
N LYS A 325 1.71 5.95 -13.93
CA LYS A 325 2.47 5.77 -12.66
C LYS A 325 3.64 6.74 -12.47
N ASN A 326 4.12 7.41 -13.52
CA ASN A 326 5.27 8.32 -13.46
C ASN A 326 4.96 9.76 -13.92
N ILE A 327 3.68 10.15 -14.02
CA ILE A 327 3.31 11.48 -14.54
C ILE A 327 3.70 12.61 -13.59
N GLU A 328 3.62 12.41 -12.27
CA GLU A 328 4.06 13.37 -11.26
C GLU A 328 5.55 13.73 -11.41
N ASP A 329 6.43 12.72 -11.46
CA ASP A 329 7.87 12.89 -11.70
C ASP A 329 8.18 13.59 -13.05
N ARG A 330 7.36 13.34 -14.09
CA ARG A 330 7.45 14.07 -15.38
C ARG A 330 7.06 15.54 -15.21
N ILE A 331 5.90 15.84 -14.61
CA ILE A 331 5.41 17.22 -14.39
C ILE A 331 6.38 18.01 -13.51
N CYS A 332 6.81 17.46 -12.37
CA CYS A 332 7.79 18.08 -11.49
C CYS A 332 9.13 18.32 -12.22
N THR A 333 9.62 17.36 -13.02
CA THR A 333 10.82 17.54 -13.84
C THR A 333 10.67 18.68 -14.85
N MET A 334 9.51 18.83 -15.48
CA MET A 334 9.23 19.88 -16.48
C MET A 334 9.07 21.27 -15.86
N LEU A 335 8.42 21.36 -14.68
CA LEU A 335 8.18 22.63 -13.99
C LEU A 335 9.36 23.13 -13.16
N SER A 336 10.29 22.24 -12.76
CA SER A 336 11.45 22.62 -11.93
C SER A 336 12.42 23.64 -12.55
N GLY A 337 12.30 23.98 -13.84
CA GLY A 337 13.05 25.05 -14.51
C GLY A 337 14.58 24.87 -14.63
N THR A 338 15.16 23.86 -13.99
CA THR A 338 16.61 23.67 -13.83
C THR A 338 17.31 23.00 -15.02
N ARG A 339 16.58 22.60 -16.07
CA ARG A 339 17.08 21.73 -17.15
C ARG A 339 16.92 22.36 -18.54
N LYS A 340 17.92 22.12 -19.40
CA LYS A 340 17.88 22.50 -20.83
C LYS A 340 17.28 21.36 -21.65
N PHE A 341 16.02 21.49 -22.04
CA PHE A 341 15.31 20.53 -22.90
C PHE A 341 15.96 20.44 -24.28
N ARG A 342 15.99 19.23 -24.88
CA ARG A 342 16.65 18.99 -26.17
C ARG A 342 15.81 18.07 -27.07
N ARG A 343 15.67 18.47 -28.34
CA ARG A 343 14.96 17.71 -29.38
C ARG A 343 15.66 16.40 -29.80
N ARG A 344 16.99 16.33 -29.63
CA ARG A 344 17.85 15.22 -30.05
C ARG A 344 18.99 15.04 -29.04
N PRO A 345 19.58 13.84 -28.91
CA PRO A 345 20.83 13.66 -28.17
C PRO A 345 21.92 14.59 -28.71
N SER A 346 22.73 15.18 -27.82
CA SER A 346 23.86 16.01 -28.22
C SER A 346 24.95 15.20 -28.93
N LEU A 347 25.71 15.84 -29.82
CA LEU A 347 26.87 15.23 -30.47
C LEU A 347 27.84 14.60 -29.43
N ALA A 348 28.12 15.31 -28.33
CA ALA A 348 28.92 14.79 -27.22
C ALA A 348 28.33 13.52 -26.57
N ALA A 349 27.00 13.37 -26.53
CA ALA A 349 26.36 12.16 -26.02
C ALA A 349 26.56 10.98 -26.97
N LEU A 350 26.38 11.22 -28.28
CA LEU A 350 26.59 10.22 -29.32
C LEU A 350 28.07 9.79 -29.41
N VAL A 351 29.01 10.73 -29.26
CA VAL A 351 30.45 10.42 -29.25
C VAL A 351 30.85 9.66 -27.99
N VAL A 352 30.51 10.16 -26.80
CA VAL A 352 30.90 9.49 -25.53
C VAL A 352 30.25 8.11 -25.41
N LEU A 353 28.94 7.99 -25.65
CA LEU A 353 28.25 6.70 -25.57
C LEU A 353 28.59 5.78 -26.74
N GLY A 354 28.93 6.33 -27.91
CA GLY A 354 29.48 5.55 -29.03
C GLY A 354 30.85 4.95 -28.72
N THR A 355 31.74 5.70 -28.07
CA THR A 355 33.04 5.20 -27.60
C THR A 355 32.86 4.15 -26.50
N ILE A 356 31.96 4.38 -25.53
CA ILE A 356 31.63 3.38 -24.51
C ILE A 356 31.04 2.12 -25.15
N ALA A 357 30.15 2.24 -26.13
CA ALA A 357 29.59 1.12 -26.88
C ALA A 357 30.68 0.33 -27.62
N ALA A 358 31.61 1.02 -28.29
CA ALA A 358 32.72 0.40 -29.01
C ALA A 358 33.67 -0.39 -28.10
N ILE A 359 33.74 -0.06 -26.80
CA ILE A 359 34.54 -0.78 -25.80
C ILE A 359 33.72 -1.88 -25.11
N ALA A 360 32.48 -1.60 -24.72
CA ALA A 360 31.66 -2.46 -23.86
C ALA A 360 30.86 -3.55 -24.62
N LEU A 361 30.48 -3.32 -25.88
CA LEU A 361 29.76 -4.32 -26.68
C LEU A 361 30.65 -5.53 -27.07
N PRO A 362 31.91 -5.35 -27.54
CA PRO A 362 32.74 -6.48 -27.94
C PRO A 362 33.52 -7.15 -26.79
N SER A 363 33.63 -6.56 -25.60
CA SER A 363 34.53 -7.08 -24.54
C SER A 363 33.90 -8.17 -23.64
N THR A 364 34.76 -9.06 -23.15
CA THR A 364 34.51 -10.04 -22.07
C THR A 364 35.48 -9.75 -20.93
N ILE A 365 35.02 -9.82 -19.68
CA ILE A 365 35.86 -9.61 -18.50
C ILE A 365 36.21 -10.98 -17.92
N VAL A 366 37.50 -11.26 -17.74
CA VAL A 366 38.01 -12.52 -17.18
C VAL A 366 38.73 -12.23 -15.86
N VAL A 367 38.32 -12.88 -14.77
CA VAL A 367 38.94 -12.66 -13.45
C VAL A 367 40.07 -13.66 -13.22
N THR A 368 41.23 -13.17 -12.78
CA THR A 368 42.42 -13.98 -12.45
C THR A 368 42.94 -13.60 -11.05
N ASN A 369 43.33 -14.59 -10.26
CA ASN A 369 43.70 -14.42 -8.85
C ASN A 369 45.20 -14.15 -8.67
N THR A 370 45.56 -13.30 -7.71
CA THR A 370 46.94 -13.02 -7.28
C THR A 370 47.02 -13.11 -5.75
N THR A 371 48.04 -13.78 -5.22
CA THR A 371 48.24 -13.97 -3.77
C THR A 371 49.23 -12.96 -3.18
N ALA A 372 48.92 -12.44 -1.99
CA ALA A 372 49.82 -11.65 -1.16
C ALA A 372 49.60 -11.99 0.31
N VAL A 373 50.67 -11.97 1.12
CA VAL A 373 50.69 -12.41 2.53
C VAL A 373 51.11 -11.25 3.43
N ALA A 374 50.40 -11.03 4.54
CA ALA A 374 50.81 -10.18 5.65
C ALA A 374 50.20 -10.67 6.98
N ALA A 375 50.88 -10.43 8.10
CA ALA A 375 50.59 -11.04 9.40
C ALA A 375 50.03 -10.05 10.45
N MET A 376 49.43 -10.59 11.52
CA MET A 376 49.05 -9.88 12.77
C MET A 376 50.24 -9.80 13.76
N PRO A 377 50.20 -8.97 14.83
CA PRO A 377 49.68 -9.46 16.13
C PRO A 377 49.01 -8.42 17.11
N GLN A 378 47.91 -8.86 17.74
CA GLN A 378 47.56 -8.97 19.20
C GLN A 378 48.04 -7.97 20.31
N GLU A 379 47.10 -7.53 21.20
CA GLU A 379 47.12 -7.42 22.70
C GLU A 379 45.77 -6.77 23.21
N ALA A 380 45.00 -7.22 24.24
CA ALA A 380 45.13 -7.25 25.74
C ALA A 380 44.67 -5.93 26.46
N THR A 381 44.02 -5.81 27.65
CA THR A 381 43.60 -6.74 28.77
C THR A 381 42.48 -6.11 29.68
N SER A 382 41.64 -6.94 30.37
CA SER A 382 40.88 -6.75 31.68
C SER A 382 39.96 -5.49 31.93
N GLU A 383 39.03 -5.35 32.91
CA GLU A 383 38.66 -6.08 34.16
C GLU A 383 37.24 -5.71 34.74
N SER A 384 36.45 -6.69 35.26
CA SER A 384 35.55 -6.80 36.48
C SER A 384 34.79 -5.59 37.19
N PRO A 385 33.82 -5.77 38.15
CA PRO A 385 32.49 -6.48 38.12
C PRO A 385 31.31 -5.81 38.96
N ALA A 386 30.14 -6.50 39.03
CA ALA A 386 29.12 -6.53 40.13
C ALA A 386 28.20 -5.30 40.44
N ASP A 387 26.98 -5.41 41.01
CA ASP A 387 25.94 -6.48 41.18
C ASP A 387 24.63 -5.89 41.80
N SER A 388 23.44 -6.48 41.52
CA SER A 388 22.23 -6.62 42.39
C SER A 388 20.87 -6.59 41.62
N PRO A 389 19.92 -7.53 41.87
CA PRO A 389 18.58 -7.57 41.24
C PRO A 389 17.40 -7.36 42.22
N GLU A 390 16.22 -7.01 41.70
CA GLU A 390 14.93 -7.20 42.40
C GLU A 390 13.84 -7.74 41.47
N THR A 391 12.86 -8.46 42.05
CA THR A 391 11.73 -9.08 41.36
C THR A 391 10.53 -9.12 42.30
N THR A 392 9.35 -8.69 41.86
CA THR A 392 8.08 -8.90 42.56
C THR A 392 6.96 -9.24 41.58
N THR A 393 5.98 -10.01 42.06
CA THR A 393 4.84 -10.54 41.31
C THR A 393 3.54 -10.21 42.05
N ASP A 394 2.46 -9.91 41.33
CA ASP A 394 1.19 -9.45 41.90
C ASP A 394 0.01 -10.41 41.56
N PRO A 395 -0.98 -10.64 42.46
CA PRO A 395 -2.02 -11.67 42.30
C PRO A 395 -3.36 -11.16 41.76
N LYS A 396 -4.17 -12.06 41.18
CA LYS A 396 -5.51 -11.77 40.61
C LYS A 396 -6.63 -11.92 41.64
N VAL A 397 -7.68 -11.10 41.52
CA VAL A 397 -8.92 -11.11 42.33
C VAL A 397 -10.15 -11.17 41.41
N ASP A 398 -11.22 -11.85 41.86
CA ASP A 398 -12.48 -12.08 41.13
C ASP A 398 -13.67 -11.31 41.77
N TRP A 399 -14.76 -11.05 41.03
CA TRP A 399 -15.79 -10.04 41.40
C TRP A 399 -17.25 -10.52 41.37
N ASP A 400 -18.03 -10.12 42.40
CA ASP A 400 -19.46 -10.45 42.61
C ASP A 400 -20.43 -9.29 42.29
N LYS A 401 -21.73 -9.62 42.13
CA LYS A 401 -22.83 -8.72 41.69
C LYS A 401 -23.14 -7.55 42.64
N GLY A 402 -23.72 -6.48 42.08
CA GLY A 402 -24.32 -5.36 42.82
C GLY A 402 -23.33 -4.39 43.47
N GLN A 403 -22.06 -4.40 43.05
CA GLN A 403 -21.00 -3.63 43.70
C GLN A 403 -21.05 -2.13 43.35
N THR A 404 -20.84 -1.30 44.37
CA THR A 404 -20.67 0.15 44.22
C THR A 404 -19.19 0.52 44.14
N MET A 405 -18.90 1.59 43.40
CA MET A 405 -17.58 2.18 43.27
C MET A 405 -17.63 3.64 43.74
N GLU A 406 -16.76 3.99 44.68
CA GLU A 406 -16.59 5.36 45.17
C GLU A 406 -15.53 6.10 44.34
N PHE A 407 -15.94 7.20 43.71
CA PHE A 407 -15.05 8.16 43.09
C PHE A 407 -14.84 9.32 44.04
N ARG A 408 -13.60 9.75 44.22
CA ARG A 408 -13.24 10.99 44.94
C ARG A 408 -12.40 11.86 44.03
N VAL A 409 -12.91 13.02 43.65
CA VAL A 409 -12.19 13.97 42.81
C VAL A 409 -11.52 15.00 43.72
N ILE A 410 -10.21 15.15 43.55
CA ILE A 410 -9.37 16.04 44.37
C ILE A 410 -8.54 16.98 43.48
N HIS A 411 -8.15 18.12 44.03
CA HIS A 411 -7.18 19.01 43.40
C HIS A 411 -5.81 18.32 43.37
N SER A 412 -5.14 18.29 42.21
CA SER A 412 -3.86 17.59 42.07
C SER A 412 -2.78 18.13 43.00
N GLU A 413 -2.70 19.47 43.14
CA GLU A 413 -1.73 20.15 44.01
C GLU A 413 -2.15 20.17 45.49
N THR A 414 -3.28 20.81 45.85
CA THR A 414 -3.68 20.99 47.27
C THR A 414 -4.22 19.72 47.95
N LYS A 415 -4.60 18.70 47.16
CA LYS A 415 -5.28 17.46 47.60
C LYS A 415 -6.65 17.67 48.24
N GLU A 416 -7.20 18.89 48.19
CA GLU A 416 -8.55 19.21 48.66
C GLU A 416 -9.62 18.61 47.72
N PRO A 417 -10.81 18.27 48.24
CA PRO A 417 -11.91 17.75 47.42
C PRO A 417 -12.44 18.81 46.44
N ILE A 418 -12.85 18.38 45.24
CA ILE A 418 -13.49 19.25 44.24
C ILE A 418 -14.98 18.86 44.13
N PRO A 419 -15.91 19.71 44.64
CA PRO A 419 -17.35 19.51 44.43
C PRO A 419 -17.75 19.85 42.99
N ASP A 420 -18.98 19.54 42.59
CA ASP A 420 -19.56 19.96 41.30
C ASP A 420 -18.72 19.55 40.08
N VAL A 421 -18.09 18.36 40.11
CA VAL A 421 -17.39 17.76 38.96
C VAL A 421 -18.32 16.78 38.26
N ASP A 422 -18.56 16.98 36.97
CA ASP A 422 -19.36 16.06 36.17
C ASP A 422 -18.53 14.84 35.77
N LEU A 423 -18.99 13.66 36.14
CA LEU A 423 -18.46 12.35 35.80
C LEU A 423 -19.33 11.71 34.71
N GLU A 424 -18.88 11.76 33.46
CA GLU A 424 -19.55 11.08 32.35
C GLU A 424 -19.06 9.62 32.25
N LEU A 425 -19.99 8.67 32.45
CA LEU A 425 -19.74 7.23 32.51
C LEU A 425 -20.16 6.54 31.23
N GLN A 426 -19.27 5.70 30.69
CA GLN A 426 -19.55 4.84 29.53
C GLN A 426 -19.09 3.40 29.83
N TYR A 427 -19.96 2.43 29.53
CA TYR A 427 -19.73 1.00 29.79
C TYR A 427 -19.70 0.21 28.48
N MET A 428 -18.79 -0.77 28.38
CA MET A 428 -18.76 -1.74 27.29
C MET A 428 -18.89 -3.15 27.85
N GLY A 429 -19.82 -3.96 27.32
CA GLY A 429 -20.03 -5.32 27.80
C GLY A 429 -21.01 -6.10 26.92
N LYS A 430 -21.11 -7.41 27.15
CA LYS A 430 -22.02 -8.27 26.37
C LYS A 430 -23.47 -7.98 26.79
N GLY A 431 -24.20 -7.26 25.94
CA GLY A 431 -25.59 -6.84 26.19
C GLY A 431 -25.75 -5.44 26.78
N ILE A 432 -24.68 -4.63 26.80
CA ILE A 432 -24.70 -3.21 27.15
C ILE A 432 -24.67 -2.38 25.85
N ASP A 433 -25.54 -1.38 25.71
CA ASP A 433 -25.47 -0.42 24.61
C ASP A 433 -24.34 0.59 24.87
N PHE A 434 -23.50 0.82 23.87
CA PHE A 434 -22.36 1.74 23.96
C PHE A 434 -22.80 3.21 24.17
N ASN A 435 -24.04 3.54 23.83
CA ASN A 435 -24.59 4.90 23.92
C ASN A 435 -25.29 5.21 25.25
N ASP A 436 -25.35 4.29 26.23
CA ASP A 436 -25.93 4.57 27.56
C ASP A 436 -24.94 5.38 28.42
N VAL A 437 -24.91 6.70 28.15
CA VAL A 437 -24.08 7.67 28.87
C VAL A 437 -24.79 8.11 30.15
N LYS A 438 -24.16 7.88 31.30
CA LYS A 438 -24.66 8.36 32.60
C LYS A 438 -23.77 9.48 33.11
N VAL A 439 -24.38 10.63 33.42
CA VAL A 439 -23.68 11.74 34.08
C VAL A 439 -24.07 11.75 35.55
N GLN A 440 -23.07 11.82 36.43
CA GLN A 440 -23.26 12.09 37.86
C GLN A 440 -22.30 13.20 38.29
N THR A 441 -22.68 13.99 39.27
CA THR A 441 -21.87 15.10 39.77
C THR A 441 -21.33 14.78 41.16
N THR A 442 -20.16 15.31 41.53
CA THR A 442 -19.59 15.13 42.88
C THR A 442 -20.27 15.99 43.95
N ASP A 443 -20.37 15.47 45.17
CA ASP A 443 -20.87 16.15 46.37
C ASP A 443 -19.87 17.17 46.96
N ALA A 444 -20.21 17.79 48.10
CA ALA A 444 -19.38 18.79 48.77
C ALA A 444 -17.99 18.26 49.18
N GLU A 445 -17.90 16.96 49.46
CA GLU A 445 -16.67 16.22 49.78
C GLU A 445 -15.95 15.70 48.53
N GLY A 446 -16.34 16.15 47.34
CA GLY A 446 -15.76 15.76 46.06
C GLY A 446 -16.02 14.29 45.70
N LYS A 447 -17.02 13.68 46.32
CA LYS A 447 -17.32 12.25 46.24
C LYS A 447 -18.52 11.97 45.34
N SER A 448 -18.51 10.81 44.69
CA SER A 448 -19.64 10.27 43.94
C SER A 448 -19.66 8.74 44.06
N ILE A 449 -20.84 8.15 44.25
CA ILE A 449 -20.98 6.69 44.42
C ILE A 449 -21.79 6.15 43.25
N ILE A 450 -21.14 5.32 42.45
CA ILE A 450 -21.72 4.74 41.22
C ILE A 450 -21.99 3.26 41.44
N THR A 451 -23.21 2.83 41.16
CA THR A 451 -23.58 1.42 41.12
C THR A 451 -23.25 0.85 39.75
N LEU A 452 -22.40 -0.17 39.71
CA LEU A 452 -22.02 -0.83 38.46
C LEU A 452 -23.17 -1.69 37.91
N PRO A 453 -23.32 -1.84 36.58
CA PRO A 453 -24.34 -2.71 35.99
C PRO A 453 -24.09 -4.19 36.31
N ASP A 454 -25.17 -4.98 36.51
CA ASP A 454 -25.14 -6.44 36.76
C ASP A 454 -24.68 -7.31 35.56
N LEU A 455 -24.01 -6.70 34.58
CA LEU A 455 -23.56 -7.33 33.33
C LEU A 455 -22.02 -7.33 33.26
N PRO A 456 -21.39 -8.34 32.65
CA PRO A 456 -19.94 -8.42 32.55
C PRO A 456 -19.38 -7.25 31.72
N ILE A 457 -18.74 -6.31 32.41
CA ILE A 457 -18.07 -5.15 31.86
C ILE A 457 -16.73 -5.60 31.26
N LYS A 458 -16.51 -5.37 29.97
CA LYS A 458 -15.22 -5.53 29.29
C LYS A 458 -14.34 -4.29 29.39
N SER A 459 -14.95 -3.10 29.36
CA SER A 459 -14.27 -1.82 29.52
C SER A 459 -15.20 -0.82 30.20
N MET A 460 -14.64 0.00 31.08
CA MET A 460 -15.32 1.14 31.70
C MET A 460 -14.51 2.40 31.41
N ARG A 461 -15.21 3.51 31.13
CA ARG A 461 -14.62 4.84 30.90
C ARG A 461 -15.36 5.87 31.73
N VAL A 462 -14.61 6.80 32.30
CA VAL A 462 -15.09 7.90 33.15
C VAL A 462 -14.41 9.17 32.65
N TYR A 463 -15.19 10.19 32.33
CA TYR A 463 -14.68 11.52 31.95
C TYR A 463 -15.05 12.54 33.02
N PRO A 464 -14.21 12.77 34.04
CA PRO A 464 -14.35 13.90 34.95
C PRO A 464 -14.08 15.22 34.22
N SER A 465 -14.99 16.18 34.34
CA SER A 465 -14.83 17.53 33.80
C SER A 465 -15.45 18.61 34.68
N LYS A 466 -14.76 19.74 34.82
CA LYS A 466 -15.25 20.96 35.47
C LYS A 466 -14.54 22.19 34.85
N PRO A 467 -15.21 23.33 34.63
CA PRO A 467 -14.56 24.57 34.18
C PRO A 467 -13.39 24.96 35.10
N GLY A 468 -12.31 25.49 34.52
CA GLY A 468 -11.07 25.81 35.25
C GLY A 468 -10.18 24.61 35.63
N PHE A 469 -10.56 23.38 35.26
CA PHE A 469 -9.76 22.16 35.47
C PHE A 469 -9.50 21.42 34.16
N VAL A 470 -8.37 20.73 34.08
CA VAL A 470 -8.02 19.88 32.93
C VAL A 470 -8.93 18.65 32.91
N PRO A 471 -9.72 18.40 31.84
CA PRO A 471 -10.56 17.21 31.75
C PRO A 471 -9.70 15.96 31.52
N LEU A 472 -10.02 14.89 32.26
CA LEU A 472 -9.36 13.60 32.12
C LEU A 472 -10.29 12.56 31.52
N ARG A 473 -9.69 11.48 31.03
CA ARG A 473 -10.35 10.21 30.69
C ARG A 473 -9.68 9.12 31.51
N VAL A 474 -10.41 8.57 32.47
CA VAL A 474 -9.97 7.40 33.25
C VAL A 474 -10.65 6.17 32.65
N TYR A 475 -9.88 5.13 32.32
CA TYR A 475 -10.43 3.91 31.74
C TYR A 475 -9.74 2.65 32.22
N TRP A 476 -10.52 1.57 32.22
CA TRP A 476 -10.09 0.22 32.56
C TRP A 476 -10.40 -0.69 31.37
N GLU A 477 -9.43 -1.52 31.00
CA GLU A 477 -9.51 -2.44 29.87
C GLU A 477 -8.63 -3.66 30.17
N SER A 478 -9.22 -4.86 30.19
CA SER A 478 -8.46 -6.11 30.18
C SER A 478 -9.33 -7.27 29.68
N GLU A 479 -8.70 -8.30 29.11
CA GLU A 479 -9.37 -9.58 28.86
C GLU A 479 -9.00 -10.59 29.97
N PRO A 480 -9.97 -11.32 30.56
CA PRO A 480 -11.39 -11.35 30.21
C PRO A 480 -12.26 -10.22 30.81
N THR A 481 -11.84 -9.60 31.91
CA THR A 481 -12.55 -8.52 32.62
C THR A 481 -11.58 -7.67 33.47
N PRO A 482 -11.69 -6.32 33.45
CA PRO A 482 -10.85 -5.43 34.24
C PRO A 482 -11.09 -5.58 35.74
N VAL A 483 -10.02 -5.47 36.52
CA VAL A 483 -10.07 -5.39 37.99
C VAL A 483 -10.39 -3.94 38.35
N LEU A 484 -11.60 -3.68 38.85
CA LEU A 484 -12.06 -2.33 39.22
C LEU A 484 -11.86 -2.08 40.72
N PRO A 485 -11.20 -0.99 41.15
CA PRO A 485 -11.04 -0.71 42.57
C PRO A 485 -12.36 -0.24 43.20
N LYS A 486 -12.64 -0.64 44.45
CA LYS A 486 -13.83 -0.19 45.19
C LYS A 486 -13.87 1.33 45.44
N THR A 487 -12.69 1.95 45.49
CA THR A 487 -12.54 3.40 45.68
C THR A 487 -11.39 3.88 44.80
N ILE A 488 -11.59 4.97 44.08
CA ILE A 488 -10.54 5.66 43.33
C ILE A 488 -10.49 7.14 43.69
N SER A 489 -9.28 7.66 43.88
CA SER A 489 -9.02 9.10 43.96
C SER A 489 -8.53 9.60 42.61
N ILE A 490 -9.24 10.54 42.00
CA ILE A 490 -8.88 11.15 40.72
C ILE A 490 -8.36 12.57 41.00
N PRO A 491 -7.05 12.84 40.81
CA PRO A 491 -6.54 14.20 40.84
C PRO A 491 -6.91 14.93 39.54
N LEU A 492 -7.52 16.11 39.64
CA LEU A 492 -7.64 17.05 38.52
C LEU A 492 -6.64 18.18 38.66
N ASP A 493 -5.92 18.46 37.57
CA ASP A 493 -5.02 19.60 37.47
C ASP A 493 -5.78 20.90 37.20
N PRO A 494 -5.36 22.04 37.79
CA PRO A 494 -5.90 23.35 37.42
C PRO A 494 -5.57 23.67 35.97
N GLY A 495 -6.59 24.05 35.20
CA GLY A 495 -6.48 24.39 33.79
C GLY A 495 -5.95 25.80 33.57
N ASN A 496 -5.01 25.94 32.64
CA ASN A 496 -4.52 27.24 32.23
C ASN A 496 -5.50 27.93 31.29
N THR A 497 -5.55 29.26 31.43
CA THR A 497 -6.25 30.11 30.48
C THR A 497 -5.44 30.26 29.19
N ILE A 498 -6.08 29.99 28.05
CA ILE A 498 -5.69 30.48 26.73
C ILE A 498 -6.81 31.31 26.13
N GLY A 499 -6.47 32.23 25.25
CA GLY A 499 -7.43 33.03 24.51
C GLY A 499 -6.82 33.74 23.32
N GLY A 500 -7.65 34.49 22.62
CA GLY A 500 -7.23 35.28 21.46
C GLY A 500 -8.37 36.09 20.90
N THR A 501 -8.12 36.74 19.77
CA THR A 501 -9.11 37.51 19.01
C THR A 501 -9.23 36.91 17.61
N ILE A 502 -10.45 36.70 17.14
CA ILE A 502 -10.74 36.26 15.77
C ILE A 502 -11.16 37.48 14.96
N VAL A 503 -10.52 37.65 13.80
CA VAL A 503 -10.77 38.74 12.86
C VAL A 503 -11.02 38.21 11.45
N ASP A 504 -11.63 39.02 10.60
CA ASP A 504 -11.71 38.75 9.16
C ASP A 504 -10.47 39.25 8.40
N GLU A 505 -10.42 38.99 7.10
CA GLU A 505 -9.34 39.44 6.21
C GLU A 505 -9.20 40.97 6.11
N ASP A 506 -10.22 41.74 6.52
CA ASP A 506 -10.16 43.21 6.64
C ASP A 506 -9.69 43.66 8.04
N GLY A 507 -9.37 42.73 8.95
CA GLY A 507 -8.98 42.98 10.33
C GLY A 507 -10.15 43.28 11.28
N LYS A 508 -11.40 43.07 10.87
CA LYS A 508 -12.60 43.35 11.69
C LYS A 508 -12.92 42.17 12.60
N PRO A 509 -13.35 42.38 13.85
CA PRO A 509 -13.72 41.29 14.75
C PRO A 509 -14.80 40.36 14.21
N VAL A 510 -14.64 39.05 14.44
CA VAL A 510 -15.61 38.01 14.11
C VAL A 510 -16.27 37.52 15.40
N ALA A 511 -17.50 37.94 15.64
CA ALA A 511 -18.30 37.54 16.79
C ALA A 511 -19.08 36.24 16.54
N GLY A 512 -19.29 35.42 17.57
CA GLY A 512 -20.06 34.18 17.47
C GLY A 512 -19.31 33.00 16.83
N ALA A 513 -18.00 33.11 16.61
CA ALA A 513 -17.18 31.99 16.15
C ALA A 513 -16.92 31.02 17.30
N ARG A 514 -17.26 29.74 17.10
CA ARG A 514 -16.98 28.67 18.05
C ARG A 514 -15.52 28.26 17.92
N VAL A 515 -14.85 28.10 19.06
CA VAL A 515 -13.47 27.63 19.16
C VAL A 515 -13.47 26.36 19.99
N SER A 516 -12.97 25.28 19.43
CA SER A 516 -12.76 24.00 20.13
C SER A 516 -11.29 23.59 20.07
N MET A 517 -10.87 22.78 21.03
CA MET A 517 -9.48 22.36 21.20
C MET A 517 -9.40 20.84 21.20
N HIS A 518 -8.46 20.28 20.46
CA HIS A 518 -8.09 18.87 20.54
C HIS A 518 -6.67 18.76 21.06
N TYR A 519 -6.53 18.11 22.22
CA TYR A 519 -5.26 17.73 22.83
C TYR A 519 -5.46 16.37 23.48
N TRP A 520 -4.50 15.46 23.25
CA TRP A 520 -4.44 14.17 23.90
C TRP A 520 -3.01 13.87 24.35
N GLU A 521 -2.90 13.29 25.54
CA GLU A 521 -1.63 12.84 26.09
C GLU A 521 -1.72 11.36 26.44
N GLU A 522 -0.65 10.62 26.14
CA GLU A 522 -0.53 9.23 26.57
C GLU A 522 0.07 9.19 27.96
N SER A 523 -0.70 8.74 28.93
CA SER A 523 -0.18 8.51 30.27
C SER A 523 0.98 7.51 30.22
N THR A 524 2.11 7.95 30.73
CA THR A 524 2.99 7.06 31.47
C THR A 524 2.20 6.59 32.70
N GLY A 525 2.08 5.27 32.90
CA GLY A 525 1.28 4.67 33.99
C GLY A 525 1.79 4.92 35.42
N LYS A 526 2.66 5.92 35.62
CA LYS A 526 3.36 6.18 36.89
C LYS A 526 2.49 6.83 37.97
N ALA A 527 1.38 7.45 37.63
CA ALA A 527 0.59 8.24 38.59
C ALA A 527 -0.39 7.42 39.45
N LEU A 528 -0.89 6.29 38.94
CA LEU A 528 -2.00 5.52 39.54
C LEU A 528 -1.82 3.99 39.52
N GLY A 529 -0.65 3.49 39.10
CA GLY A 529 -0.33 2.06 39.01
C GLY A 529 -0.77 1.42 37.68
N ASP A 530 -0.56 0.10 37.55
CA ASP A 530 -0.76 -0.64 36.29
C ASP A 530 -2.22 -0.71 35.80
N SER A 531 -3.19 -0.25 36.60
CA SER A 531 -4.56 0.08 36.19
C SER A 531 -5.23 0.98 37.25
N PRO A 532 -6.01 2.02 36.87
CA PRO A 532 -6.47 2.37 35.52
C PRO A 532 -5.43 3.08 34.65
N HIS A 533 -5.70 3.06 33.35
CA HIS A 533 -5.13 4.02 32.42
C HIS A 533 -5.85 5.36 32.56
N VAL A 534 -5.12 6.43 32.87
CA VAL A 534 -5.61 7.80 32.77
C VAL A 534 -5.10 8.40 31.46
N ARG A 535 -5.80 9.33 30.84
CA ARG A 535 -5.26 10.19 29.76
C ARG A 535 -5.83 11.59 29.89
N VAL A 536 -5.01 12.62 29.68
CA VAL A 536 -5.55 13.96 29.37
C VAL A 536 -6.21 13.86 28.01
N ASN A 537 -7.49 14.20 27.91
CA ASN A 537 -8.24 13.96 26.69
C ASN A 537 -9.39 14.96 26.54
N ILE A 538 -9.10 16.10 25.92
CA ILE A 538 -10.01 17.26 25.86
C ILE A 538 -11.19 17.01 24.90
N CYS A 539 -10.97 16.27 23.82
CA CYS A 539 -12.02 15.66 22.99
C CYS A 539 -11.81 14.15 22.97
N ASP A 540 -12.87 13.35 23.02
CA ASP A 540 -12.76 11.91 22.81
C ASP A 540 -12.74 11.52 21.32
N SER A 541 -12.51 10.23 21.05
CA SER A 541 -12.51 9.66 19.70
C SER A 541 -13.90 9.66 19.03
N ASN A 542 -14.94 10.10 19.74
CA ASN A 542 -16.28 10.36 19.21
C ASN A 542 -16.56 11.88 19.08
N TYR A 543 -15.55 12.71 19.34
CA TYR A 543 -15.54 14.18 19.19
C TYR A 543 -16.47 14.93 20.16
N ASN A 544 -16.75 14.34 21.34
CA ASN A 544 -17.38 15.03 22.47
C ASN A 544 -16.35 15.96 23.14
N CYS A 545 -16.08 17.10 22.51
CA CYS A 545 -15.12 18.09 22.99
C CYS A 545 -15.62 18.84 24.22
N LYS A 546 -14.87 18.75 25.33
CA LYS A 546 -15.08 19.55 26.53
C LYS A 546 -14.35 20.89 26.36
N GLY A 547 -14.96 21.99 26.82
CA GLY A 547 -14.42 23.35 26.64
C GLY A 547 -14.52 23.85 25.20
N ILE A 548 -15.72 24.29 24.81
CA ILE A 548 -15.95 25.04 23.56
C ILE A 548 -16.19 26.50 23.93
N ALA A 549 -15.36 27.40 23.41
CA ALA A 549 -15.53 28.83 23.55
C ALA A 549 -16.37 29.39 22.39
N THR A 550 -16.96 30.56 22.58
CA THR A 550 -17.57 31.36 21.51
C THR A 550 -17.00 32.75 21.58
N SER A 551 -16.62 33.34 20.44
CA SER A 551 -16.07 34.70 20.41
C SER A 551 -17.14 35.75 20.72
N ASP A 552 -16.75 36.75 21.50
CA ASP A 552 -17.61 37.89 21.85
C ASP A 552 -17.76 38.90 20.69
N LYS A 553 -18.49 39.99 20.94
CA LYS A 553 -18.70 41.08 19.98
C LYS A 553 -17.40 41.74 19.47
N ASP A 554 -16.31 41.64 20.23
CA ASP A 554 -14.99 42.18 19.91
C ASP A 554 -14.05 41.08 19.39
N GLY A 555 -14.61 39.91 19.04
CA GLY A 555 -13.90 38.76 18.48
C GLY A 555 -13.12 37.94 19.50
N ARG A 556 -13.19 38.29 20.80
CA ARG A 556 -12.35 37.68 21.84
C ARG A 556 -12.95 36.37 22.32
N TRP A 557 -12.10 35.38 22.54
CA TRP A 557 -12.47 34.06 23.08
C TRP A 557 -11.48 33.61 24.14
N LYS A 558 -11.93 32.73 25.04
CA LYS A 558 -11.13 32.18 26.14
C LYS A 558 -11.54 30.74 26.45
N LEU A 559 -10.55 29.88 26.73
CA LEU A 559 -10.68 28.54 27.30
C LEU A 559 -9.78 28.44 28.54
N ASP A 560 -10.16 27.67 29.55
CA ASP A 560 -9.50 27.58 30.86
C ASP A 560 -9.19 26.13 31.29
N ILE A 561 -9.00 25.25 30.32
CA ILE A 561 -8.89 23.79 30.50
C ILE A 561 -7.58 23.18 29.96
N LEU A 562 -6.58 24.02 29.65
CA LEU A 562 -5.32 23.56 29.04
C LEU A 562 -4.29 23.11 30.11
N PRO A 563 -3.59 21.97 29.95
CA PRO A 563 -2.52 21.56 30.87
C PRO A 563 -1.37 22.57 30.99
N LYS A 564 -0.53 22.41 32.03
CA LYS A 564 0.69 23.23 32.25
C LYS A 564 1.81 22.87 31.29
N GLU A 565 1.99 21.58 31.05
CA GLU A 565 2.94 21.05 30.07
C GLU A 565 2.15 20.50 28.88
N ILE A 566 2.56 20.85 27.66
CA ILE A 566 1.84 20.51 26.44
C ILE A 566 2.79 20.10 25.31
N ASP A 567 2.54 18.94 24.73
CA ASP A 567 3.16 18.54 23.46
C ASP A 567 2.59 19.39 22.31
N LYS A 568 3.45 20.22 21.72
CA LYS A 568 3.08 21.14 20.63
C LYS A 568 2.62 20.40 19.38
N ASP A 569 3.10 19.18 19.16
CA ASP A 569 2.74 18.37 17.98
C ASP A 569 1.37 17.70 18.14
N ARG A 570 0.80 17.67 19.36
CA ARG A 570 -0.51 17.07 19.69
C ARG A 570 -1.61 18.10 20.00
N PHE A 571 -1.30 19.39 19.97
CA PHE A 571 -2.22 20.49 20.29
C PHE A 571 -2.78 21.15 19.03
N HIS A 572 -4.11 21.13 18.86
CA HIS A 572 -4.80 21.78 17.74
C HIS A 572 -6.03 22.57 18.20
N LEU A 573 -6.22 23.76 17.63
CA LEU A 573 -7.43 24.58 17.76
C LEU A 573 -8.24 24.51 16.46
N TYR A 574 -9.56 24.47 16.56
CA TYR A 574 -10.48 24.49 15.43
C TYR A 574 -11.47 25.65 15.56
N PHE A 575 -11.79 26.29 14.43
CA PHE A 575 -12.61 27.49 14.35
C PHE A 575 -13.82 27.29 13.45
N GLN A 576 -15.02 27.58 13.96
CA GLN A 576 -16.29 27.37 13.23
C GLN A 576 -17.17 28.63 13.29
N HIS A 577 -17.67 29.09 12.14
CA HIS A 577 -18.59 30.24 12.07
C HIS A 577 -19.46 30.18 10.79
N PRO A 578 -20.79 30.43 10.85
CA PRO A 578 -21.70 30.28 9.69
C PRO A 578 -21.31 31.06 8.41
N SER A 579 -20.75 32.26 8.56
CA SER A 579 -20.39 33.17 7.46
C SER A 579 -18.91 33.15 7.03
N PHE A 580 -18.05 32.36 7.66
CA PHE A 580 -16.62 32.25 7.32
C PHE A 580 -16.29 30.80 6.91
N ILE A 581 -15.08 30.54 6.43
CA ILE A 581 -14.65 29.15 6.22
C ILE A 581 -14.52 28.50 7.61
N SER A 582 -15.04 27.29 7.79
CA SER A 582 -15.04 26.60 9.09
C SER A 582 -14.18 25.34 9.04
N ASP A 583 -13.55 25.00 10.15
CA ASP A 583 -12.97 23.68 10.37
C ASP A 583 -14.08 22.63 10.49
N HIS A 584 -14.25 21.83 9.44
CA HIS A 584 -15.19 20.71 9.41
C HIS A 584 -14.54 19.41 9.91
N SER A 585 -14.68 19.14 11.20
CA SER A 585 -14.24 17.88 11.82
C SER A 585 -15.23 16.73 11.58
N VAL A 586 -15.14 16.06 10.42
CA VAL A 586 -15.85 14.78 10.22
C VAL A 586 -15.02 13.65 10.81
N ARG A 587 -15.45 13.12 11.96
CA ARG A 587 -14.89 11.92 12.62
C ARG A 587 -13.35 11.90 12.66
N GLY A 588 -12.72 13.03 12.98
CA GLY A 588 -11.27 13.17 13.13
C GLY A 588 -10.43 13.04 11.87
N LEU A 589 -11.02 13.13 10.67
CA LEU A 589 -10.27 13.06 9.40
C LEU A 589 -9.48 14.34 9.07
N THR A 590 -9.62 15.39 9.89
CA THR A 590 -8.76 16.58 9.87
C THR A 590 -7.88 16.58 11.13
N SER A 591 -6.63 16.17 11.00
CA SER A 591 -5.64 16.24 12.09
C SER A 591 -5.00 17.62 12.27
N ARG A 592 -5.35 18.59 11.42
CA ARG A 592 -4.88 19.98 11.47
C ARG A 592 -6.01 20.91 11.06
N SER A 593 -6.11 22.08 11.71
CA SER A 593 -6.97 23.16 11.27
C SER A 593 -6.50 23.73 9.93
N ILE A 594 -7.42 24.31 9.17
CA ILE A 594 -7.12 25.09 7.96
C ILE A 594 -6.48 26.45 8.29
N TYR A 595 -6.50 26.86 9.56
CA TYR A 595 -5.90 28.09 10.08
C TYR A 595 -4.56 27.81 10.74
N GLU A 596 -3.59 28.70 10.53
CA GLU A 596 -2.28 28.60 11.17
C GLU A 596 -2.43 28.79 12.69
N ALA A 597 -1.98 27.80 13.47
CA ALA A 597 -2.10 27.82 14.92
C ALA A 597 -1.22 28.95 15.51
N PRO A 598 -1.78 29.89 16.30
CA PRO A 598 -0.97 30.96 16.89
C PRO A 598 0.09 30.39 17.85
N PRO A 599 1.25 31.06 18.01
CA PRO A 599 2.25 30.67 18.99
C PRO A 599 1.64 30.59 20.40
N LEU A 600 1.87 29.48 21.09
CA LEU A 600 1.29 29.18 22.41
C LEU A 600 1.46 30.31 23.43
N GLN A 601 2.61 30.99 23.44
CA GLN A 601 2.81 32.16 24.29
C GLN A 601 1.76 33.25 24.08
N LYS A 602 1.42 33.57 22.82
CA LYS A 602 0.38 34.55 22.49
C LYS A 602 -1.02 34.07 22.90
N LEU A 603 -1.26 32.75 22.92
CA LEU A 603 -2.51 32.18 23.39
C LEU A 603 -2.65 32.33 24.92
N PHE A 604 -1.60 32.02 25.69
CA PHE A 604 -1.58 32.27 27.14
C PHE A 604 -1.74 33.76 27.46
N ASP A 605 -1.01 34.63 26.76
CA ASP A 605 -1.08 36.10 26.91
C ASP A 605 -2.40 36.71 26.37
N SER A 606 -3.31 35.89 25.82
CA SER A 606 -4.56 36.31 25.16
C SER A 606 -4.38 37.38 24.05
N SER A 607 -3.17 37.42 23.47
CA SER A 607 -2.73 38.35 22.43
C SER A 607 -2.67 37.71 21.03
N ALA A 608 -3.01 36.43 20.93
CA ALA A 608 -3.16 35.73 19.66
C ALA A 608 -4.26 36.36 18.80
N VAL A 609 -3.99 36.53 17.50
CA VAL A 609 -4.98 36.95 16.51
C VAL A 609 -5.06 35.88 15.44
N VAL A 610 -6.28 35.42 15.15
CA VAL A 610 -6.58 34.41 14.12
C VAL A 610 -7.43 35.06 13.04
N THR A 611 -6.99 34.99 11.78
CA THR A 611 -7.71 35.58 10.65
C THR A 611 -8.58 34.52 9.97
N MET A 612 -9.90 34.59 10.17
CA MET A 612 -10.86 33.76 9.44
C MET A 612 -11.13 34.33 8.05
N LYS A 613 -10.84 33.52 7.02
CA LYS A 613 -11.17 33.85 5.62
C LYS A 613 -12.67 33.82 5.36
N LYS A 614 -13.17 34.77 4.57
CA LYS A 614 -14.57 34.79 4.10
C LYS A 614 -14.75 33.65 3.10
N GLY A 615 -15.69 32.75 3.39
CA GLY A 615 -15.99 31.65 2.47
C GLY A 615 -16.72 32.14 1.23
N ARG A 616 -16.68 31.34 0.18
CA ARG A 616 -17.44 31.61 -1.04
C ARG A 616 -18.92 31.54 -0.69
N LEU A 617 -19.62 32.66 -0.73
CA LEU A 617 -21.03 32.69 -0.42
C LEU A 617 -21.81 31.93 -1.50
N VAL A 618 -22.44 30.84 -1.11
CA VAL A 618 -23.37 30.07 -1.94
C VAL A 618 -24.77 30.43 -1.52
N GLN A 619 -25.58 30.82 -2.50
CA GLN A 619 -26.99 31.11 -2.33
C GLN A 619 -27.76 30.60 -3.54
N GLY A 620 -29.01 30.22 -3.34
CA GLY A 620 -29.81 29.65 -4.39
C GLY A 620 -31.25 29.43 -3.99
N ILE A 621 -32.01 28.82 -4.89
CA ILE A 621 -33.40 28.40 -4.67
C ILE A 621 -33.57 26.93 -5.09
N ILE A 622 -34.34 26.20 -4.29
CA ILE A 622 -34.72 24.81 -4.57
C ILE A 622 -36.20 24.79 -4.92
N THR A 623 -36.51 24.20 -6.07
CA THR A 623 -37.86 24.15 -6.64
C THR A 623 -38.24 22.72 -7.03
N ASN A 624 -39.53 22.44 -7.16
CA ASN A 624 -40.01 21.22 -7.81
C ASN A 624 -39.98 21.36 -9.35
N GLU A 625 -40.36 20.31 -10.08
CA GLU A 625 -40.43 20.35 -11.54
C GLU A 625 -41.40 21.44 -12.09
N ASP A 626 -42.48 21.75 -11.35
CA ASP A 626 -43.42 22.85 -11.67
C ASP A 626 -42.88 24.26 -11.36
N GLY A 627 -41.67 24.38 -10.81
CA GLY A 627 -41.07 25.66 -10.40
C GLY A 627 -41.58 26.23 -9.08
N ARG A 628 -42.36 25.48 -8.30
CA ARG A 628 -42.78 25.86 -6.94
C ARG A 628 -41.62 25.68 -5.96
N PRO A 629 -41.41 26.58 -4.99
CA PRO A 629 -40.35 26.45 -4.00
C PRO A 629 -40.54 25.22 -3.11
N VAL A 630 -39.43 24.57 -2.72
CA VAL A 630 -39.43 23.44 -1.78
C VAL A 630 -38.90 23.91 -0.42
N PRO A 631 -39.77 24.12 0.59
CA PRO A 631 -39.34 24.52 1.92
C PRO A 631 -38.80 23.34 2.72
N SER A 632 -37.96 23.62 3.72
CA SER A 632 -37.35 22.61 4.62
C SER A 632 -36.52 21.51 3.91
N ALA A 633 -36.07 21.76 2.69
CA ALA A 633 -35.09 20.93 1.99
C ALA A 633 -33.72 21.10 2.67
N LYS A 634 -33.10 19.98 3.04
CA LYS A 634 -31.84 19.93 3.79
C LYS A 634 -30.68 19.75 2.82
N ILE A 635 -29.64 20.55 2.98
CA ILE A 635 -28.40 20.46 2.20
C ILE A 635 -27.31 19.88 3.08
N PHE A 636 -26.65 18.83 2.62
CA PHE A 636 -25.53 18.15 3.28
C PHE A 636 -24.26 18.31 2.45
N ALA A 637 -23.13 18.43 3.13
CA ALA A 637 -21.81 18.37 2.51
C ALA A 637 -21.16 17.00 2.75
N PHE A 638 -20.13 16.70 1.95
CA PHE A 638 -19.28 15.52 2.11
C PHE A 638 -17.86 15.95 2.47
N LEU A 639 -17.21 15.21 3.38
CA LEU A 639 -15.76 15.21 3.53
C LEU A 639 -15.25 13.84 3.05
N HIS A 640 -14.46 13.84 1.96
CA HIS A 640 -14.12 12.61 1.24
C HIS A 640 -15.40 11.82 0.85
N ASP A 641 -15.46 10.52 1.16
CA ASP A 641 -16.60 9.65 0.87
C ASP A 641 -17.63 9.60 2.03
N HIS A 642 -17.55 10.54 2.99
CA HIS A 642 -18.40 10.57 4.18
C HIS A 642 -19.27 11.82 4.27
N ARG A 643 -20.57 11.59 4.38
CA ARG A 643 -21.59 12.62 4.62
C ARG A 643 -21.45 13.22 6.02
N ILE A 644 -21.55 14.54 6.12
CA ILE A 644 -21.79 15.25 7.38
C ILE A 644 -23.25 15.00 7.80
N ASP A 645 -23.45 14.50 9.03
CA ASP A 645 -24.77 14.11 9.55
C ASP A 645 -25.71 15.31 9.72
N GLU A 646 -25.16 16.47 10.09
CA GLU A 646 -25.88 17.74 10.21
C GLU A 646 -26.00 18.44 8.84
N PRO A 647 -27.18 19.00 8.50
CA PRO A 647 -27.33 19.78 7.28
C PRO A 647 -26.63 21.13 7.41
N ILE A 648 -25.79 21.47 6.44
CA ILE A 648 -25.07 22.76 6.37
C ILE A 648 -25.99 23.94 6.04
N ALA A 649 -27.17 23.67 5.48
CA ALA A 649 -28.24 24.63 5.25
C ALA A 649 -29.59 23.91 5.17
N THR A 650 -30.67 24.63 5.41
CA THR A 650 -32.05 24.17 5.18
C THR A 650 -32.82 25.30 4.49
N THR A 651 -33.69 24.98 3.53
CA THR A 651 -34.43 26.01 2.80
C THR A 651 -35.52 26.66 3.63
N GLU A 652 -35.68 27.97 3.44
CA GLU A 652 -36.75 28.78 4.02
C GLU A 652 -38.11 28.53 3.32
N GLY A 653 -39.16 29.20 3.77
CA GLY A 653 -40.52 29.04 3.22
C GLY A 653 -40.66 29.38 1.73
N ASP A 654 -39.74 30.17 1.17
CA ASP A 654 -39.66 30.52 -0.24
C ASP A 654 -38.67 29.65 -1.04
N GLY A 655 -38.19 28.55 -0.46
CA GLY A 655 -37.28 27.59 -1.09
C GLY A 655 -35.84 28.09 -1.21
N LYS A 656 -35.50 29.29 -0.72
CA LYS A 656 -34.13 29.80 -0.78
C LYS A 656 -33.24 29.15 0.28
N PHE A 657 -31.94 29.08 -0.03
CA PHE A 657 -30.89 28.68 0.89
C PHE A 657 -29.68 29.58 0.75
N LYS A 658 -28.86 29.62 1.80
CA LYS A 658 -27.61 30.38 1.86
C LYS A 658 -26.62 29.70 2.82
N PHE A 659 -25.38 29.50 2.37
CA PHE A 659 -24.28 29.02 3.23
C PHE A 659 -22.92 29.55 2.74
N SER A 660 -21.92 29.48 3.63
CA SER A 660 -20.52 29.76 3.32
C SER A 660 -19.85 28.46 2.87
N ALA A 661 -19.42 28.37 1.60
CA ALA A 661 -18.69 27.21 1.10
C ALA A 661 -17.17 27.43 1.12
N GLN A 662 -16.43 26.38 1.42
CA GLN A 662 -14.98 26.37 1.26
C GLN A 662 -14.62 26.42 -0.23
N ALA A 663 -13.82 27.41 -0.63
CA ALA A 663 -12.95 27.24 -1.78
C ALA A 663 -11.72 26.46 -1.29
N VAL A 664 -11.55 25.22 -1.74
CA VAL A 664 -10.32 24.45 -1.48
C VAL A 664 -9.25 24.97 -2.43
N GLU A 665 -8.63 26.09 -2.04
CA GLU A 665 -7.38 26.53 -2.66
C GLU A 665 -6.26 25.59 -2.17
N VAL A 666 -5.58 24.91 -3.10
CA VAL A 666 -4.53 23.95 -2.76
C VAL A 666 -3.27 24.71 -2.35
N VAL A 667 -3.07 24.88 -1.04
CA VAL A 667 -1.90 25.53 -0.46
C VAL A 667 -0.80 24.50 -0.18
N GLY A 668 0.13 24.36 -1.12
CA GLY A 668 1.47 23.76 -0.88
C GLY A 668 1.59 22.23 -0.91
N ASP A 669 2.85 21.78 -0.85
CA ASP A 669 3.35 20.42 -1.18
C ASP A 669 2.96 19.28 -0.20
N GLN A 670 1.88 19.38 0.58
CA GLN A 670 1.43 18.30 1.48
C GLN A 670 -0.01 17.85 1.21
N ALA A 671 -0.23 17.27 0.03
CA ALA A 671 -1.52 16.87 -0.51
C ALA A 671 -2.10 15.56 0.08
N TRP A 672 -2.07 15.35 1.40
CA TRP A 672 -2.60 14.12 2.03
C TRP A 672 -4.06 14.20 2.53
N SER A 673 -4.68 15.39 2.56
CA SER A 673 -6.06 15.58 3.07
C SER A 673 -7.02 16.38 2.17
N ALA A 674 -6.55 16.93 1.04
CA ALA A 674 -7.37 17.77 0.15
C ALA A 674 -8.04 16.98 -1.00
N ARG A 675 -8.86 15.97 -0.69
CA ARG A 675 -9.74 15.35 -1.70
C ARG A 675 -10.98 16.21 -1.94
N SER A 676 -10.97 17.07 -2.96
CA SER A 676 -12.19 17.73 -3.46
C SER A 676 -12.00 18.38 -4.84
N THR A 677 -12.34 17.67 -5.92
CA THR A 677 -12.86 18.25 -7.18
C THR A 677 -13.73 17.22 -7.91
N GLU A 678 -14.80 16.77 -7.24
CA GLU A 678 -15.94 16.20 -7.97
C GLU A 678 -16.97 17.31 -8.18
N ALA A 679 -17.71 17.27 -9.30
CA ALA A 679 -18.75 18.26 -9.61
C ALA A 679 -20.02 18.10 -8.74
N GLU A 680 -19.96 17.28 -7.68
CA GLU A 680 -21.09 16.78 -6.89
C GLU A 680 -20.68 16.65 -5.41
N ASN A 681 -20.34 17.78 -4.79
CA ASN A 681 -19.87 17.85 -3.39
C ASN A 681 -21.00 18.08 -2.36
N PHE A 682 -22.24 18.29 -2.81
CA PHE A 682 -23.39 18.52 -1.96
C PHE A 682 -24.55 17.62 -2.34
N LEU A 683 -25.36 17.29 -1.35
CA LEU A 683 -26.59 16.51 -1.47
C LEU A 683 -27.74 17.35 -0.93
N VAL A 684 -28.83 17.45 -1.69
CA VAL A 684 -30.11 17.95 -1.19
C VAL A 684 -31.08 16.79 -0.97
N GLU A 685 -31.77 16.81 0.17
CA GLU A 685 -32.88 15.90 0.49
C GLU A 685 -34.09 16.71 0.97
N ALA A 686 -35.29 16.34 0.52
CA ALA A 686 -36.54 16.93 0.98
C ALA A 686 -37.64 15.86 1.01
N LYS A 687 -38.56 15.95 1.98
CA LYS A 687 -39.63 14.96 2.11
C LYS A 687 -40.58 15.02 0.91
N GLY A 688 -40.89 13.87 0.31
CA GLY A 688 -41.68 13.75 -0.92
C GLY A 688 -40.87 13.89 -2.22
N TYR A 689 -39.56 14.10 -2.14
CA TYR A 689 -38.69 14.38 -3.29
C TYR A 689 -37.55 13.37 -3.39
N ALA A 690 -37.09 13.14 -4.61
CA ALA A 690 -35.87 12.38 -4.85
C ALA A 690 -34.65 13.21 -4.39
N PRO A 691 -33.63 12.59 -3.76
CA PRO A 691 -32.36 13.24 -3.47
C PRO A 691 -31.67 13.66 -4.77
N GLU A 692 -30.93 14.76 -4.73
CA GLU A 692 -30.15 15.22 -5.88
C GLU A 692 -28.75 15.68 -5.44
N LEU A 693 -27.75 15.35 -6.26
CA LEU A 693 -26.36 15.75 -6.04
C LEU A 693 -26.04 17.00 -6.86
N PHE A 694 -25.28 17.93 -6.28
CA PHE A 694 -24.89 19.17 -6.97
C PHE A 694 -23.50 19.68 -6.55
N GLY A 695 -22.92 20.51 -7.42
CA GLY A 695 -21.63 21.16 -7.22
C GLY A 695 -21.74 22.67 -7.10
N LEU A 696 -20.61 23.32 -6.82
CA LEU A 696 -20.51 24.77 -6.84
C LEU A 696 -20.46 25.28 -8.28
N GLN A 697 -21.22 26.35 -8.56
CA GLN A 697 -21.22 27.08 -9.83
C GLN A 697 -21.16 28.59 -9.55
N ASP A 698 -20.68 29.37 -10.51
CA ASP A 698 -20.59 30.83 -10.41
C ASP A 698 -21.99 31.47 -10.53
N GLY A 699 -22.34 32.30 -9.54
CA GLY A 699 -23.67 32.91 -9.42
C GLY A 699 -24.63 32.13 -8.50
N PRO A 700 -25.93 32.49 -8.50
CA PRO A 700 -26.94 31.83 -7.69
C PRO A 700 -27.30 30.45 -8.24
N LEU A 701 -27.43 29.46 -7.36
CA LEU A 701 -27.79 28.09 -7.72
C LEU A 701 -29.31 27.92 -7.88
N PHE A 702 -29.73 27.19 -8.91
CA PHE A 702 -31.13 26.82 -9.15
C PHE A 702 -31.25 25.30 -9.20
N ILE A 703 -31.74 24.71 -8.11
CA ILE A 703 -31.84 23.25 -7.97
C ILE A 703 -33.29 22.83 -8.20
N LYS A 704 -33.51 21.80 -9.03
CA LYS A 704 -34.82 21.22 -9.27
C LYS A 704 -34.88 19.81 -8.70
N LEU A 705 -35.78 19.59 -7.74
CA LEU A 705 -36.05 18.30 -7.16
C LEU A 705 -37.19 17.60 -7.91
N LYS A 706 -36.97 16.33 -8.26
CA LYS A 706 -37.97 15.45 -8.85
C LYS A 706 -38.84 14.82 -7.76
N PRO A 707 -40.09 14.41 -8.03
CA PRO A 707 -40.90 13.64 -7.09
C PRO A 707 -40.20 12.36 -6.66
N GLY A 708 -40.19 12.09 -5.35
CA GLY A 708 -39.60 10.88 -4.78
C GLY A 708 -40.31 9.62 -5.28
N LYS A 709 -39.54 8.56 -5.50
CA LYS A 709 -40.06 7.22 -5.78
C LYS A 709 -40.06 6.38 -4.50
N THR A 710 -40.88 5.34 -4.49
CA THR A 710 -40.95 4.40 -3.36
C THR A 710 -40.36 3.06 -3.78
N LEU A 711 -39.40 2.53 -3.03
CA LEU A 711 -38.96 1.15 -3.13
C LEU A 711 -39.82 0.27 -2.21
N ARG A 712 -40.27 -0.88 -2.72
CA ARG A 712 -41.00 -1.89 -1.94
C ARG A 712 -40.30 -3.22 -2.09
N GLY A 713 -40.25 -3.97 -0.99
CA GLY A 713 -39.72 -5.32 -1.05
C GLY A 713 -40.09 -6.17 0.16
N ARG A 714 -39.71 -7.43 0.07
CA ARG A 714 -39.93 -8.46 1.08
C ARG A 714 -38.67 -9.27 1.31
N VAL A 715 -38.28 -9.44 2.56
CA VAL A 715 -37.16 -10.28 2.98
C VAL A 715 -37.69 -11.60 3.55
N VAL A 716 -37.17 -12.70 3.02
CA VAL A 716 -37.57 -14.08 3.38
C VAL A 716 -36.35 -14.96 3.64
N ASP A 717 -36.56 -16.14 4.24
CA ASP A 717 -35.54 -17.19 4.28
C ASP A 717 -35.65 -18.17 3.10
N GLU A 718 -34.76 -19.16 3.04
CA GLU A 718 -34.71 -20.21 2.01
C GLU A 718 -36.01 -21.03 1.87
N LEU A 719 -36.88 -21.04 2.89
CA LEU A 719 -38.18 -21.71 2.88
C LEU A 719 -39.32 -20.76 2.47
N GLY A 720 -39.00 -19.52 2.10
CA GLY A 720 -39.96 -18.46 1.78
C GLY A 720 -40.66 -17.85 2.99
N LYS A 721 -40.23 -18.18 4.22
CA LYS A 721 -40.82 -17.62 5.44
C LYS A 721 -40.38 -16.16 5.62
N PRO A 722 -41.30 -15.22 5.92
CA PRO A 722 -40.94 -13.82 6.14
C PRO A 722 -39.98 -13.61 7.31
N LEU A 723 -39.06 -12.65 7.15
CA LEU A 723 -38.07 -12.28 8.16
C LEU A 723 -38.30 -10.86 8.69
N GLU A 724 -39.00 -10.74 9.82
CA GLU A 724 -39.14 -9.49 10.58
C GLU A 724 -37.78 -8.93 11.05
N LYS A 725 -37.63 -7.60 11.15
CA LYS A 725 -36.42 -6.92 11.66
C LYS A 725 -35.12 -7.27 10.90
N ALA A 726 -35.20 -7.78 9.68
CA ALA A 726 -34.11 -7.65 8.71
C ALA A 726 -33.98 -6.17 8.31
N THR A 727 -32.75 -5.67 8.28
CA THR A 727 -32.43 -4.29 7.90
C THR A 727 -32.00 -4.24 6.44
N VAL A 728 -32.48 -3.25 5.71
CA VAL A 728 -32.11 -2.90 4.33
C VAL A 728 -31.47 -1.52 4.38
N TRP A 729 -30.24 -1.35 3.91
CA TRP A 729 -29.59 -0.03 3.87
C TRP A 729 -28.93 0.24 2.53
N ALA A 730 -29.00 1.49 2.05
CA ALA A 730 -28.33 1.91 0.83
C ALA A 730 -26.81 1.96 1.05
N GLN A 731 -26.04 1.39 0.13
CA GLN A 731 -24.59 1.51 0.10
C GLN A 731 -24.11 2.48 -0.95
N ASN A 732 -24.56 2.32 -2.18
CA ASN A 732 -23.93 2.91 -3.35
C ASN A 732 -24.98 3.51 -4.26
N TRP A 733 -24.77 4.75 -4.66
CA TRP A 733 -25.65 5.48 -5.57
C TRP A 733 -24.77 6.31 -6.51
N ARG A 734 -25.00 6.19 -7.83
CA ARG A 734 -24.17 6.82 -8.88
C ARG A 734 -22.65 6.58 -8.73
N GLY A 735 -22.28 5.37 -8.27
CA GLY A 735 -20.87 5.00 -8.03
C GLY A 735 -20.24 5.63 -6.79
N LYS A 736 -21.03 6.25 -5.91
CA LYS A 736 -20.57 6.88 -4.67
C LYS A 736 -21.11 6.14 -3.46
N ARG A 737 -20.20 5.60 -2.64
CA ARG A 737 -20.56 4.89 -1.41
C ARG A 737 -20.97 5.87 -0.31
N GLY A 738 -21.96 5.51 0.51
CA GLY A 738 -22.32 6.21 1.75
C GLY A 738 -22.96 7.59 1.59
N ARG A 739 -23.25 8.06 0.36
CA ARG A 739 -23.88 9.37 0.13
C ARG A 739 -25.34 9.42 0.54
N LEU A 740 -26.11 8.43 0.09
CA LEU A 740 -27.52 8.27 0.43
C LEU A 740 -27.64 7.47 1.74
N ARG A 741 -28.10 8.11 2.82
CA ARG A 741 -28.30 7.45 4.13
C ARG A 741 -29.73 6.99 4.30
N VAL A 742 -30.03 5.87 3.67
CA VAL A 742 -31.33 5.19 3.73
C VAL A 742 -31.18 3.90 4.52
N GLU A 743 -31.99 3.73 5.56
CA GLU A 743 -32.14 2.48 6.32
C GLU A 743 -33.64 2.20 6.49
N ALA A 744 -34.06 0.95 6.27
CA ALA A 744 -35.40 0.48 6.58
C ALA A 744 -35.36 -0.89 7.26
N LYS A 745 -36.36 -1.16 8.11
CA LYS A 745 -36.54 -2.44 8.80
C LYS A 745 -37.83 -3.09 8.37
N THR A 746 -37.77 -4.40 8.20
CA THR A 746 -38.89 -5.24 7.77
C THR A 746 -39.91 -5.49 8.88
N ASN A 747 -41.19 -5.47 8.53
CA ASN A 747 -42.30 -5.78 9.42
C ASN A 747 -42.50 -7.30 9.61
N ALA A 748 -43.56 -7.71 10.33
CA ALA A 748 -43.87 -9.12 10.60
C ALA A 748 -44.05 -9.98 9.33
N ASP A 749 -44.56 -9.40 8.25
CA ASP A 749 -44.69 -10.03 6.93
C ASP A 749 -43.40 -10.05 6.12
N GLY A 750 -42.29 -9.59 6.71
CA GLY A 750 -40.99 -9.43 6.06
C GLY A 750 -40.95 -8.27 5.09
N ARG A 751 -41.98 -7.42 5.00
CA ARG A 751 -42.05 -6.32 4.03
C ARG A 751 -41.34 -5.07 4.54
N PHE A 752 -40.68 -4.35 3.63
CA PHE A 752 -40.12 -3.03 3.85
C PHE A 752 -40.60 -2.05 2.77
N VAL A 753 -40.67 -0.78 3.14
CA VAL A 753 -41.00 0.34 2.25
C VAL A 753 -39.99 1.44 2.51
N VAL A 754 -39.46 2.03 1.44
CA VAL A 754 -38.58 3.20 1.50
C VAL A 754 -39.16 4.26 0.57
N GLU A 755 -39.41 5.45 1.09
CA GLU A 755 -39.91 6.61 0.35
C GLU A 755 -38.76 7.56 -0.01
N ASP A 756 -39.05 8.61 -0.77
CA ASP A 756 -38.10 9.69 -1.08
C ASP A 756 -36.80 9.20 -1.76
N LEU A 757 -36.91 8.19 -2.63
CA LEU A 757 -35.80 7.64 -3.38
C LEU A 757 -35.69 8.20 -4.81
N PRO A 758 -34.49 8.18 -5.40
CA PRO A 758 -34.30 8.54 -6.80
C PRO A 758 -34.84 7.45 -7.73
N ALA A 759 -35.06 7.81 -9.00
CA ALA A 759 -35.60 6.90 -10.03
C ALA A 759 -34.52 6.10 -10.79
N ASP A 760 -33.25 6.21 -10.37
CA ASP A 760 -32.11 5.46 -10.90
C ASP A 760 -31.73 4.28 -9.98
N VAL A 761 -30.63 3.59 -10.30
CA VAL A 761 -30.19 2.40 -9.54
C VAL A 761 -29.46 2.82 -8.26
N VAL A 762 -29.89 2.23 -7.14
CA VAL A 762 -29.20 2.26 -5.85
C VAL A 762 -28.87 0.83 -5.45
N ASP A 763 -27.62 0.57 -5.03
CA ASP A 763 -27.25 -0.72 -4.45
C ASP A 763 -27.54 -0.72 -2.94
N TYR A 764 -28.21 -1.76 -2.47
CA TYR A 764 -28.54 -1.97 -1.06
C TYR A 764 -27.87 -3.23 -0.52
N ASP A 765 -27.42 -3.18 0.72
CA ASP A 765 -27.17 -4.39 1.50
C ASP A 765 -28.43 -4.76 2.30
N VAL A 766 -28.60 -6.04 2.58
CA VAL A 766 -29.65 -6.57 3.44
C VAL A 766 -29.06 -7.54 4.45
N GLY A 767 -29.21 -7.24 5.73
CA GLY A 767 -28.68 -8.01 6.84
C GLY A 767 -29.74 -8.41 7.86
N LYS A 768 -29.55 -9.58 8.49
CA LYS A 768 -30.27 -9.98 9.70
C LYS A 768 -29.33 -10.81 10.59
N GLN A 769 -29.38 -10.57 11.89
CA GLN A 769 -28.59 -11.36 12.85
C GLN A 769 -28.91 -12.86 12.72
N GLY A 770 -27.87 -13.69 12.65
CA GLY A 770 -28.01 -15.15 12.45
C GLY A 770 -28.39 -15.57 11.02
N LYS A 771 -28.22 -14.69 10.03
CA LYS A 771 -28.35 -14.96 8.60
C LYS A 771 -27.10 -14.50 7.86
N MET A 772 -26.90 -15.01 6.65
CA MET A 772 -25.95 -14.47 5.67
C MET A 772 -26.53 -13.17 5.09
N SER A 773 -25.77 -12.08 5.15
CA SER A 773 -26.13 -10.84 4.47
C SER A 773 -26.11 -11.01 2.95
N ILE A 774 -26.85 -10.13 2.27
CA ILE A 774 -26.68 -9.88 0.84
C ILE A 774 -26.08 -8.49 0.72
N ASP A 775 -24.95 -8.38 0.04
CA ASP A 775 -24.27 -7.12 -0.18
C ASP A 775 -24.49 -6.64 -1.63
N GLU A 776 -24.55 -5.33 -1.86
CA GLU A 776 -24.56 -4.72 -3.21
C GLU A 776 -25.66 -5.24 -4.17
N THR A 777 -26.91 -5.24 -3.70
CA THR A 777 -28.09 -5.59 -4.52
C THR A 777 -28.65 -4.37 -5.24
N PRO A 778 -28.55 -4.28 -6.59
CA PRO A 778 -29.10 -3.14 -7.34
C PRO A 778 -30.63 -3.17 -7.33
N MET A 779 -31.25 -2.09 -6.86
CA MET A 779 -32.69 -1.89 -6.88
C MET A 779 -33.04 -0.49 -7.40
N ILE A 780 -34.16 -0.38 -8.11
CA ILE A 780 -34.73 0.87 -8.64
C ILE A 780 -36.07 1.08 -7.94
N ALA A 781 -36.31 2.27 -7.41
CA ALA A 781 -37.57 2.62 -6.76
C ALA A 781 -38.69 2.84 -7.81
N GLY A 782 -39.88 2.31 -7.56
CA GLY A 782 -40.98 2.31 -8.53
C GLY A 782 -42.09 1.31 -8.21
N GLU A 783 -42.74 0.78 -9.25
CA GLU A 783 -43.85 -0.18 -9.11
C GLU A 783 -43.39 -1.60 -8.79
N LYS A 784 -42.14 -1.94 -9.13
CA LYS A 784 -41.58 -3.28 -8.93
C LYS A 784 -41.36 -3.56 -7.44
N GLU A 785 -41.98 -4.63 -6.94
CA GLU A 785 -41.68 -5.19 -5.62
C GLU A 785 -40.55 -6.22 -5.70
N TYR A 786 -39.55 -6.11 -4.82
CA TYR A 786 -38.38 -6.99 -4.77
C TYR A 786 -38.54 -8.06 -3.69
N THR A 787 -38.25 -9.33 -3.99
CA THR A 787 -38.15 -10.39 -2.97
C THR A 787 -36.69 -10.80 -2.78
N LEU A 788 -36.21 -10.73 -1.54
CA LEU A 788 -34.80 -10.90 -1.17
C LEU A 788 -34.67 -12.06 -0.17
N THR A 789 -33.89 -13.07 -0.53
CA THR A 789 -33.75 -14.30 0.27
C THR A 789 -32.43 -14.31 1.05
N LEU A 790 -32.52 -14.38 2.38
CA LEU A 790 -31.38 -14.52 3.30
C LEU A 790 -31.17 -15.99 3.69
N THR A 791 -29.99 -16.51 3.35
CA THR A 791 -29.56 -17.88 3.70
C THR A 791 -29.04 -17.94 5.15
N PRO A 792 -28.95 -19.12 5.78
CA PRO A 792 -28.16 -19.33 6.98
C PRO A 792 -26.69 -18.93 6.78
N PRO A 793 -25.97 -18.50 7.82
CA PRO A 793 -24.55 -18.18 7.73
C PRO A 793 -23.69 -19.44 7.64
N LEU A 794 -22.51 -19.34 7.04
CA LEU A 794 -21.54 -20.44 6.99
C LEU A 794 -20.92 -20.65 8.39
N THR A 795 -21.14 -21.83 8.98
CA THR A 795 -20.51 -22.22 10.25
C THR A 795 -19.32 -23.15 10.02
N VAL A 796 -18.11 -22.67 10.28
CA VAL A 796 -16.88 -23.46 10.18
C VAL A 796 -16.57 -24.08 11.53
N LYS A 797 -16.62 -25.42 11.62
CA LYS A 797 -16.27 -26.18 12.82
C LYS A 797 -14.84 -26.67 12.71
N VAL A 798 -13.98 -26.24 13.63
CA VAL A 798 -12.56 -26.57 13.64
C VAL A 798 -12.28 -27.55 14.78
N ASN A 799 -11.68 -28.69 14.46
CA ASN A 799 -11.16 -29.65 15.44
C ASN A 799 -9.64 -29.69 15.33
N VAL A 800 -8.93 -29.63 16.46
CA VAL A 800 -7.47 -29.57 16.52
C VAL A 800 -6.94 -30.74 17.33
N THR A 801 -6.05 -31.52 16.72
CA THR A 801 -5.49 -32.75 17.31
C THR A 801 -3.97 -32.77 17.17
N ASP A 802 -3.29 -33.45 18.08
CA ASP A 802 -1.87 -33.77 17.97
C ASP A 802 -1.69 -34.81 16.84
N ALA A 803 -0.70 -34.58 15.96
CA ALA A 803 -0.52 -35.39 14.75
C ALA A 803 -0.12 -36.85 15.01
N GLU A 804 0.50 -37.14 16.16
CA GLU A 804 1.00 -38.45 16.55
C GLU A 804 -0.01 -39.20 17.42
N THR A 805 -0.37 -38.61 18.56
CA THR A 805 -1.28 -39.18 19.57
C THR A 805 -2.74 -39.15 19.14
N ARG A 806 -3.10 -38.27 18.19
CA ARG A 806 -4.47 -38.01 17.71
C ARG A 806 -5.43 -37.50 18.80
N MET A 807 -4.91 -37.17 19.98
CA MET A 807 -5.73 -36.58 21.05
C MET A 807 -6.04 -35.11 20.74
N PRO A 808 -7.18 -34.56 21.19
CA PRO A 808 -7.47 -33.13 21.06
C PRO A 808 -6.43 -32.30 21.81
N ILE A 809 -5.87 -31.29 21.13
CA ILE A 809 -4.98 -30.32 21.77
C ILE A 809 -5.85 -29.35 22.55
N LYS A 810 -5.75 -29.38 23.87
CA LYS A 810 -6.39 -28.39 24.74
C LYS A 810 -5.51 -27.16 24.84
N ASP A 811 -6.15 -26.05 25.18
CA ASP A 811 -5.48 -24.77 25.46
C ASP A 811 -4.70 -24.20 24.26
N LEU A 812 -5.45 -23.87 23.20
CA LEU A 812 -4.95 -23.26 21.99
C LEU A 812 -5.54 -21.87 21.77
N THR A 813 -4.92 -21.08 20.91
CA THR A 813 -5.50 -19.83 20.38
C THR A 813 -5.70 -19.97 18.87
N TYR A 814 -6.59 -19.15 18.30
CA TYR A 814 -6.75 -19.05 16.85
C TYR A 814 -6.89 -17.62 16.37
N MET A 815 -6.66 -17.41 15.09
CA MET A 815 -6.73 -16.13 14.41
C MET A 815 -7.23 -16.29 12.97
N MET A 816 -7.81 -15.22 12.43
CA MET A 816 -8.23 -15.16 11.03
C MET A 816 -7.10 -14.56 10.19
N GLY A 817 -6.97 -14.95 8.92
CA GLY A 817 -6.08 -14.27 7.97
C GLY A 817 -6.74 -14.08 6.62
N PHE A 818 -6.51 -12.94 5.98
CA PHE A 818 -7.00 -12.67 4.62
C PHE A 818 -6.01 -13.21 3.58
N GLU A 819 -6.50 -14.02 2.67
CA GLU A 819 -5.70 -14.57 1.56
C GLU A 819 -5.88 -13.71 0.29
N TYR A 820 -4.80 -13.53 -0.45
CA TYR A 820 -4.76 -12.71 -1.66
C TYR A 820 -4.29 -13.53 -2.87
N ASP A 821 -4.85 -13.23 -4.04
CA ASP A 821 -4.58 -13.96 -5.30
C ASP A 821 -3.14 -13.82 -5.84
N ASP A 822 -2.33 -12.95 -5.23
CA ASP A 822 -0.92 -12.71 -5.58
C ASP A 822 0.05 -13.72 -4.92
N GLY A 823 -0.46 -14.64 -4.09
CA GLY A 823 0.30 -15.73 -3.49
C GLY A 823 1.21 -15.31 -2.33
N ARG A 824 1.00 -14.12 -1.75
CA ARG A 824 1.65 -13.74 -0.48
C ARG A 824 1.06 -14.49 0.72
N ALA A 825 1.80 -14.50 1.83
CA ALA A 825 1.29 -15.05 3.09
C ALA A 825 -0.02 -14.35 3.51
N PRO A 826 -0.97 -15.06 4.16
CA PRO A 826 -2.21 -14.43 4.60
C PRO A 826 -1.94 -13.28 5.57
N ASP A 827 -2.71 -12.20 5.43
CA ASP A 827 -2.66 -11.07 6.35
C ASP A 827 -3.45 -11.42 7.61
N TRP A 828 -2.73 -11.93 8.61
CA TRP A 828 -3.25 -12.47 9.85
C TRP A 828 -3.72 -11.35 10.79
N GLN A 829 -5.00 -11.36 11.14
CA GLN A 829 -5.59 -10.55 12.19
C GLN A 829 -5.15 -11.11 13.55
N LEU A 830 -4.04 -10.62 14.10
CA LEU A 830 -3.44 -11.17 15.32
C LEU A 830 -4.20 -10.75 16.60
N TYR A 831 -5.21 -9.88 16.50
CA TYR A 831 -6.16 -9.60 17.59
C TYR A 831 -7.63 -9.53 17.13
N PRO A 832 -8.59 -10.02 17.94
CA PRO A 832 -8.39 -10.83 19.15
C PRO A 832 -7.86 -12.24 18.82
N LYS A 833 -7.15 -12.88 19.76
CA LYS A 833 -6.78 -14.31 19.70
C LYS A 833 -7.65 -15.12 20.67
N PRO A 834 -8.82 -15.65 20.29
CA PRO A 834 -9.69 -16.34 21.24
C PRO A 834 -9.05 -17.65 21.73
N ARG A 835 -8.97 -17.81 23.05
CA ARG A 835 -8.46 -19.02 23.71
C ARG A 835 -9.52 -20.12 23.72
N VAL A 836 -9.12 -21.35 23.43
CA VAL A 836 -9.99 -22.53 23.27
C VAL A 836 -9.44 -23.68 24.11
N LEU A 837 -10.17 -24.06 25.16
CA LEU A 837 -9.73 -25.06 26.15
C LEU A 837 -10.06 -26.52 25.76
N THR A 838 -10.87 -26.71 24.72
CA THR A 838 -11.46 -28.01 24.32
C THR A 838 -10.76 -28.69 23.14
N GLY A 839 -9.93 -27.95 22.40
CA GLY A 839 -9.42 -28.37 21.09
C GLY A 839 -10.44 -28.31 19.95
N THR A 840 -11.63 -27.77 20.19
CA THR A 840 -12.71 -27.65 19.21
C THR A 840 -13.42 -26.30 19.32
N PHE A 841 -13.68 -25.64 18.20
CA PHE A 841 -14.39 -24.35 18.18
C PHE A 841 -15.18 -24.14 16.88
N GLU A 842 -16.07 -23.15 16.89
CA GLU A 842 -16.89 -22.78 15.73
C GLU A 842 -16.68 -21.31 15.38
N LYS A 843 -16.53 -21.02 14.09
CA LYS A 843 -16.46 -19.66 13.53
C LYS A 843 -17.59 -19.47 12.53
N VAL A 844 -18.43 -18.47 12.76
CA VAL A 844 -19.58 -18.15 11.91
C VAL A 844 -19.21 -17.00 10.98
N PHE A 845 -19.51 -17.16 9.69
CA PHE A 845 -19.34 -16.16 8.64
C PHE A 845 -20.73 -15.78 8.13
N SER A 846 -21.16 -14.55 8.44
CA SER A 846 -22.50 -14.02 8.13
C SER A 846 -22.50 -12.99 7.01
N GLN A 847 -21.40 -12.86 6.27
CA GLN A 847 -21.24 -11.93 5.14
C GLN A 847 -20.40 -12.62 4.06
N THR A 848 -20.64 -12.24 2.81
CA THR A 848 -19.75 -12.56 1.69
C THR A 848 -18.45 -11.78 1.86
N GLY A 849 -17.30 -12.48 1.87
CA GLY A 849 -16.00 -11.87 2.16
C GLY A 849 -14.91 -12.31 1.21
N PHE A 850 -13.72 -11.74 1.39
CA PHE A 850 -12.49 -12.22 0.76
C PHE A 850 -12.17 -13.66 1.22
N PRO A 851 -11.39 -14.44 0.45
CA PRO A 851 -10.90 -15.72 0.91
C PRO A 851 -10.14 -15.57 2.23
N GLN A 852 -10.46 -16.41 3.22
CA GLN A 852 -9.88 -16.34 4.56
C GLN A 852 -9.29 -17.68 4.98
N ARG A 853 -8.32 -17.65 5.89
CA ARG A 853 -7.77 -18.83 6.57
C ARG A 853 -7.89 -18.67 8.08
N ILE A 854 -7.83 -19.80 8.78
CA ILE A 854 -7.73 -19.87 10.23
C ILE A 854 -6.34 -20.42 10.55
N ARG A 855 -5.56 -19.68 11.34
CA ARG A 855 -4.31 -20.16 11.93
C ARG A 855 -4.57 -20.47 13.41
N VAL A 856 -4.05 -21.59 13.86
CA VAL A 856 -4.13 -22.09 15.24
C VAL A 856 -2.74 -22.17 15.81
N GLU A 857 -2.53 -21.59 17.00
CA GLU A 857 -1.26 -21.58 17.73
C GLU A 857 -1.48 -22.25 19.10
N ALA A 858 -0.58 -23.14 19.51
CA ALA A 858 -0.61 -23.84 20.80
C ALA A 858 0.82 -24.11 21.29
N ASP A 859 1.04 -24.05 22.60
CA ASP A 859 2.39 -24.10 23.17
C ASP A 859 3.12 -25.41 22.88
N GLY A 860 4.33 -25.31 22.32
CA GLY A 860 5.15 -26.45 21.89
C GLY A 860 4.75 -27.10 20.56
N TYR A 861 3.77 -26.53 19.83
CA TYR A 861 3.33 -27.04 18.53
C TYR A 861 3.67 -26.08 17.38
N GLU A 862 3.90 -26.65 16.21
CA GLU A 862 3.90 -25.92 14.93
C GLU A 862 2.49 -25.33 14.66
N PRO A 863 2.40 -24.11 14.12
CA PRO A 863 1.13 -23.47 13.79
C PRO A 863 0.30 -24.26 12.77
N GLY A 864 -0.99 -24.45 13.05
CA GLY A 864 -1.92 -25.14 12.16
C GLY A 864 -2.68 -24.15 11.28
N ILE A 865 -2.39 -24.12 9.99
CA ILE A 865 -3.09 -23.26 9.02
C ILE A 865 -4.17 -24.07 8.28
N SER A 866 -5.39 -23.53 8.23
CA SER A 866 -6.49 -24.13 7.48
C SER A 866 -6.32 -24.00 5.97
N ARG A 867 -7.06 -24.83 5.23
CA ARG A 867 -7.42 -24.50 3.84
C ARG A 867 -8.16 -23.15 3.78
N THR A 868 -8.14 -22.53 2.61
CA THR A 868 -8.98 -21.38 2.26
C THR A 868 -10.45 -21.65 2.56
N ILE A 869 -11.10 -20.64 3.13
CA ILE A 869 -12.51 -20.57 3.49
C ILE A 869 -13.08 -19.40 2.68
N GLU A 870 -13.98 -19.71 1.74
CA GLU A 870 -14.72 -18.71 0.99
C GLU A 870 -16.17 -18.79 1.43
N ALA A 871 -16.66 -17.79 2.17
CA ALA A 871 -18.05 -17.72 2.58
C ALA A 871 -18.89 -17.17 1.41
N LYS A 872 -19.52 -18.06 0.63
CA LYS A 872 -20.36 -17.67 -0.52
C LYS A 872 -21.84 -17.72 -0.17
N ARG A 873 -22.60 -16.77 -0.72
CA ARG A 873 -24.06 -16.67 -0.53
C ARG A 873 -24.80 -17.93 -1.00
N ASP A 874 -24.40 -18.47 -2.15
CA ASP A 874 -25.10 -19.56 -2.85
C ASP A 874 -24.61 -20.96 -2.44
N ASP A 875 -23.75 -21.05 -1.41
CA ASP A 875 -23.27 -22.34 -0.90
C ASP A 875 -24.41 -23.09 -0.20
N LYS A 876 -24.84 -24.21 -0.79
CA LYS A 876 -25.82 -25.14 -0.20
C LYS A 876 -25.32 -25.85 1.07
N LYS A 877 -24.11 -25.55 1.54
CA LYS A 877 -23.45 -26.17 2.70
C LYS A 877 -23.12 -25.11 3.74
N HIS A 878 -24.11 -24.80 4.57
CA HIS A 878 -24.02 -23.88 5.71
C HIS A 878 -23.14 -24.39 6.87
N THR A 879 -22.43 -25.51 6.71
CA THR A 879 -21.48 -26.04 7.69
C THR A 879 -20.26 -26.64 7.01
N LEU A 880 -19.07 -26.26 7.48
CA LEU A 880 -17.78 -26.72 6.98
C LEU A 880 -16.94 -27.28 8.13
N SER A 881 -16.63 -28.57 8.10
CA SER A 881 -15.68 -29.15 9.07
C SER A 881 -14.24 -29.01 8.58
N ILE A 882 -13.35 -28.61 9.47
CA ILE A 882 -11.89 -28.53 9.27
C ILE A 882 -11.23 -29.28 10.43
N ASN A 883 -10.37 -30.25 10.09
CA ASN A 883 -9.58 -30.99 11.08
C ASN A 883 -8.12 -30.61 10.90
N LEU A 884 -7.54 -29.92 11.89
CA LEU A 884 -6.14 -29.55 11.92
C LEU A 884 -5.35 -30.57 12.76
N LYS A 885 -4.17 -30.93 12.28
CA LYS A 885 -3.24 -31.82 12.97
C LYS A 885 -1.95 -31.04 13.21
N LEU A 886 -1.69 -30.67 14.46
CA LEU A 886 -0.46 -29.94 14.80
C LEU A 886 0.65 -30.95 15.09
N LYS A 887 1.85 -30.66 14.61
CA LYS A 887 3.07 -31.36 15.01
C LYS A 887 3.72 -30.62 16.17
N LYS A 888 4.50 -31.31 16.98
CA LYS A 888 5.38 -30.64 17.95
C LYS A 888 6.51 -29.95 17.19
N GLY A 889 6.82 -28.72 17.56
CA GLY A 889 7.84 -27.89 16.92
C GLY A 889 8.89 -27.43 17.92
N ASN A 890 10.08 -27.12 17.43
CA ASN A 890 11.10 -26.46 18.24
C ASN A 890 10.78 -24.96 18.35
N PRO A 891 10.92 -24.34 19.53
CA PRO A 891 10.73 -22.91 19.67
C PRO A 891 11.79 -22.13 18.89
N VAL A 892 11.44 -20.91 18.45
CA VAL A 892 12.41 -20.00 17.83
C VAL A 892 13.19 -19.31 18.96
N THR A 893 14.45 -19.67 19.12
CA THR A 893 15.35 -19.16 20.17
C THR A 893 16.55 -18.46 19.59
N GLY A 894 17.09 -17.48 20.31
CA GLY A 894 18.38 -16.88 20.01
C GLY A 894 18.88 -16.02 21.16
N SER A 895 20.03 -15.38 20.97
CA SER A 895 20.60 -14.40 21.89
C SER A 895 20.87 -13.06 21.18
N VAL A 896 21.06 -12.00 21.96
CA VAL A 896 21.26 -10.63 21.48
C VAL A 896 22.44 -10.01 22.21
N ASN A 897 23.36 -9.40 21.44
CA ASN A 897 24.45 -8.61 21.97
C ASN A 897 24.25 -7.12 21.67
N GLY A 898 24.59 -6.29 22.67
CA GLY A 898 24.63 -4.83 22.59
C GLY A 898 25.74 -4.34 21.67
N VAL A 899 25.73 -3.04 21.36
CA VAL A 899 26.76 -2.38 20.51
C VAL A 899 28.20 -2.60 21.04
N ASP A 900 28.35 -2.85 22.34
CA ASP A 900 29.61 -3.16 23.01
C ASP A 900 30.02 -4.66 22.96
N GLY A 901 29.23 -5.49 22.27
CA GLY A 901 29.46 -6.93 22.10
C GLY A 901 29.08 -7.80 23.30
N LYS A 902 28.47 -7.23 24.34
CA LYS A 902 28.01 -7.97 25.54
C LYS A 902 26.55 -8.39 25.43
N PRO A 903 26.10 -9.44 26.13
CA PRO A 903 24.69 -9.82 26.16
C PRO A 903 23.78 -8.67 26.59
N LEU A 904 22.70 -8.46 25.84
CA LEU A 904 21.81 -7.31 26.01
C LEU A 904 20.47 -7.72 26.62
N ALA A 905 20.29 -7.44 27.92
CA ALA A 905 19.04 -7.67 28.63
C ALA A 905 17.98 -6.60 28.36
N ASN A 906 16.70 -6.94 28.51
CA ASN A 906 15.53 -6.07 28.33
C ASN A 906 15.40 -5.43 26.93
N ALA A 907 16.05 -5.96 25.90
CA ALA A 907 15.82 -5.56 24.52
C ALA A 907 14.49 -6.14 24.03
N LYS A 908 13.68 -5.33 23.32
CA LYS A 908 12.45 -5.81 22.70
C LYS A 908 12.80 -6.59 21.45
N VAL A 909 12.37 -7.85 21.39
CA VAL A 909 12.58 -8.75 20.25
C VAL A 909 11.24 -9.01 19.59
N ILE A 910 11.20 -8.91 18.27
CA ILE A 910 9.99 -8.99 17.45
C ILE A 910 10.17 -10.07 16.39
N LEU A 911 9.24 -11.02 16.31
CA LEU A 911 9.17 -11.99 15.23
C LEU A 911 8.34 -11.39 14.08
N ALA A 912 9.02 -10.69 13.17
CA ALA A 912 8.40 -9.97 12.07
C ALA A 912 8.11 -10.91 10.88
N ARG A 913 6.83 -11.18 10.62
CA ARG A 913 6.35 -11.90 9.41
C ARG A 913 6.03 -10.93 8.27
N THR A 914 5.66 -9.69 8.62
CA THR A 914 5.26 -8.61 7.71
C THR A 914 6.12 -7.36 7.96
N ARG A 915 5.99 -6.35 7.09
CA ARG A 915 6.71 -5.08 7.24
C ARG A 915 6.41 -4.45 8.60
N ILE A 916 7.44 -3.90 9.26
CA ILE A 916 7.32 -3.13 10.49
C ILE A 916 7.94 -1.74 10.37
N ASN A 917 7.35 -0.77 11.05
CA ASN A 917 7.87 0.58 11.22
C ASN A 917 8.15 0.82 12.71
N VAL A 918 9.32 1.34 13.04
CA VAL A 918 9.83 1.42 14.42
C VAL A 918 10.32 2.84 14.75
N SER A 919 10.26 3.25 16.01
CA SER A 919 10.86 4.52 16.46
C SER A 919 11.87 4.37 17.59
N LYS A 920 12.92 5.17 17.47
CA LYS A 920 13.94 5.45 18.49
C LYS A 920 13.37 6.17 19.72
N ARG A 921 12.30 6.98 19.56
CA ARG A 921 11.79 7.87 20.63
C ARG A 921 11.10 7.08 21.76
N ASP A 922 10.22 6.15 21.39
CA ASP A 922 9.32 5.48 22.33
C ASP A 922 9.61 3.97 22.51
N GLU A 923 10.63 3.44 21.80
CA GLU A 923 10.84 2.00 21.60
C GLU A 923 9.56 1.26 21.11
N GLN A 924 8.71 1.97 20.36
CA GLN A 924 7.41 1.49 19.86
C GLN A 924 7.51 0.93 18.44
N VAL A 925 6.59 0.02 18.13
CA VAL A 925 6.34 -0.51 16.78
C VAL A 925 4.97 -0.01 16.33
N TYR A 926 4.90 0.72 15.22
CA TYR A 926 3.65 1.34 14.74
C TYR A 926 2.95 0.56 13.61
N ASP A 927 3.67 -0.34 12.92
CA ASP A 927 3.03 -1.35 12.05
C ASP A 927 2.86 -2.61 12.90
N GLY A 928 1.61 -2.87 13.30
CA GLY A 928 1.33 -3.60 14.53
C GLY A 928 1.49 -5.13 14.49
N GLU A 929 0.88 -5.72 15.51
CA GLU A 929 0.46 -7.11 15.59
C GLU A 929 1.57 -8.18 15.77
N ASN A 930 2.74 -8.07 15.13
CA ASN A 930 3.81 -9.09 15.17
C ASN A 930 4.20 -9.52 16.61
N PRO A 931 4.43 -10.82 16.90
CA PRO A 931 4.79 -11.29 18.25
C PRO A 931 6.02 -10.59 18.82
N VAL A 932 5.91 -10.11 20.07
CA VAL A 932 6.99 -9.43 20.79
C VAL A 932 7.33 -10.19 22.08
N THR A 933 8.62 -10.26 22.39
CA THR A 933 9.16 -10.73 23.68
C THR A 933 10.30 -9.80 24.12
N THR A 934 10.87 -10.03 25.30
CA THR A 934 12.03 -9.29 25.82
C THR A 934 13.17 -10.23 26.13
N THR A 935 14.42 -9.78 25.94
CA THR A 935 15.59 -10.58 26.32
C THR A 935 15.79 -10.66 27.83
N ASP A 936 16.26 -11.83 28.29
CA ASP A 936 16.64 -12.07 29.68
C ASP A 936 18.02 -11.48 30.04
N GLY A 937 18.49 -11.74 31.28
CA GLY A 937 19.79 -11.28 31.77
C GLY A 937 21.01 -11.80 31.00
N GLU A 938 20.87 -12.88 30.23
CA GLU A 938 21.89 -13.45 29.34
C GLU A 938 21.67 -13.06 27.88
N GLY A 939 20.79 -12.08 27.62
CA GLY A 939 20.45 -11.61 26.29
C GLY A 939 19.62 -12.59 25.46
N LYS A 940 19.09 -13.67 26.05
CA LYS A 940 18.35 -14.73 25.33
C LYS A 940 16.88 -14.38 25.17
N PHE A 941 16.28 -14.85 24.09
CA PHE A 941 14.85 -14.74 23.82
C PHE A 941 14.28 -16.05 23.29
N GLN A 942 12.97 -16.21 23.42
CA GLN A 942 12.23 -17.36 22.91
C GLN A 942 10.85 -16.93 22.37
N PHE A 943 10.46 -17.50 21.23
CA PHE A 943 9.10 -17.51 20.70
C PHE A 943 8.59 -18.95 20.55
N PRO A 944 7.26 -19.15 20.43
CA PRO A 944 6.69 -20.42 19.98
C PRO A 944 7.27 -20.88 18.62
N PRO A 945 7.11 -22.16 18.25
CA PRO A 945 7.52 -22.66 16.94
C PRO A 945 6.86 -21.88 15.80
N GLU A 946 7.60 -21.65 14.71
CA GLU A 946 7.11 -20.95 13.53
C GLU A 946 7.43 -21.73 12.25
N THR A 947 6.52 -21.68 11.28
CA THR A 947 6.64 -22.36 9.98
C THR A 947 6.48 -21.43 8.78
N GLU A 948 5.94 -20.22 8.98
CA GLU A 948 5.99 -19.15 7.97
C GLU A 948 7.38 -18.48 7.98
N LYS A 949 7.77 -17.81 6.88
CA LYS A 949 9.02 -17.04 6.87
C LYS A 949 8.93 -15.87 7.83
N PHE A 950 10.01 -15.60 8.57
CA PHE A 950 10.11 -14.46 9.48
C PHE A 950 11.52 -13.85 9.49
N SER A 951 11.59 -12.63 10.02
CA SER A 951 12.82 -11.99 10.50
C SER A 951 12.69 -11.76 12.00
N VAL A 952 13.79 -11.91 12.74
CA VAL A 952 13.86 -11.44 14.12
C VAL A 952 14.43 -10.02 14.11
N VAL A 953 13.70 -9.08 14.69
CA VAL A 953 14.11 -7.69 14.83
C VAL A 953 14.25 -7.34 16.31
N VAL A 954 15.35 -6.67 16.65
CA VAL A 954 15.67 -6.24 18.00
C VAL A 954 15.64 -4.72 18.06
N ILE A 955 14.94 -4.17 19.05
CA ILE A 955 14.85 -2.73 19.35
C ILE A 955 15.29 -2.48 20.78
N HIS A 956 16.18 -1.51 20.96
CA HIS A 956 16.59 -1.00 22.27
C HIS A 956 17.02 0.47 22.13
N LYS A 957 16.89 1.29 23.18
CA LYS A 957 17.36 2.69 23.24
C LYS A 957 18.76 2.92 22.64
N ASN A 958 19.67 1.96 22.78
CA ASN A 958 21.07 2.09 22.32
C ASN A 958 21.31 1.61 20.88
N GLY A 959 20.34 0.93 20.24
CA GLY A 959 20.53 0.42 18.87
C GLY A 959 19.45 -0.56 18.40
N ILE A 960 19.65 -1.05 17.18
CA ILE A 960 18.68 -1.82 16.40
C ILE A 960 19.39 -2.97 15.67
N GLY A 961 18.73 -4.12 15.56
CA GLY A 961 19.27 -5.30 14.87
C GLY A 961 18.19 -6.04 14.09
N MET A 962 18.58 -6.73 13.01
CA MET A 962 17.69 -7.58 12.23
C MET A 962 18.44 -8.79 11.69
N VAL A 963 17.85 -9.98 11.83
CA VAL A 963 18.33 -11.24 11.26
C VAL A 963 17.16 -11.94 10.54
N THR A 964 17.45 -12.80 9.56
CA THR A 964 16.41 -13.60 8.87
C THR A 964 16.32 -14.99 9.49
N GLU A 965 15.20 -15.69 9.29
CA GLU A 965 15.02 -17.10 9.71
C GLU A 965 16.18 -18.01 9.25
N LYS A 966 16.77 -17.77 8.08
CA LYS A 966 17.93 -18.54 7.57
C LYS A 966 19.25 -18.23 8.29
N ASP A 967 19.38 -17.00 8.80
CA ASP A 967 20.61 -16.48 9.40
C ASP A 967 20.57 -16.56 10.94
N LEU A 968 19.42 -16.93 11.51
CA LEU A 968 19.23 -17.13 12.95
C LEU A 968 19.80 -18.50 13.37
N VAL A 969 21.07 -18.51 13.76
CA VAL A 969 21.76 -19.69 14.30
C VAL A 969 21.64 -19.68 15.83
N PRO A 970 21.21 -20.78 16.51
CA PRO A 970 20.95 -20.80 17.95
C PRO A 970 22.09 -20.30 18.86
N ASP A 971 23.35 -20.51 18.44
CA ASP A 971 24.55 -20.14 19.20
C ASP A 971 25.24 -18.84 18.69
N THR A 972 24.64 -18.13 17.72
CA THR A 972 25.18 -16.86 17.18
C THR A 972 24.34 -15.68 17.64
N PRO A 973 24.85 -14.79 18.52
CA PRO A 973 24.08 -13.67 19.01
C PRO A 973 23.80 -12.64 17.92
N ILE A 974 22.57 -12.12 17.91
CA ILE A 974 22.17 -10.99 17.07
C ILE A 974 22.87 -9.75 17.60
N GLN A 975 23.82 -9.24 16.82
CA GLN A 975 24.53 -8.00 17.13
C GLN A 975 23.66 -6.80 16.74
N ILE A 976 23.35 -5.89 17.68
CA ILE A 976 22.68 -4.63 17.35
C ILE A 976 23.69 -3.55 16.91
N GLU A 977 23.26 -2.70 15.98
CA GLU A 977 23.99 -1.53 15.47
C GLU A 977 23.41 -0.23 16.08
N PRO A 978 24.19 0.86 16.19
CA PRO A 978 23.65 2.17 16.59
C PRO A 978 22.54 2.66 15.66
N TRP A 979 21.62 3.46 16.20
CA TRP A 979 20.59 4.14 15.40
C TRP A 979 21.21 5.13 14.40
N ASP A 980 20.65 5.23 13.18
CA ASP A 980 21.04 6.25 12.20
C ASP A 980 20.47 7.62 12.59
N ASP A 981 21.33 8.52 13.07
CA ASP A 981 20.97 9.84 13.60
C ASP A 981 20.36 10.81 12.57
N LYS A 982 20.23 10.41 11.29
CA LYS A 982 19.63 11.28 10.25
C LYS A 982 18.11 11.35 10.26
N ASN A 983 17.41 10.49 11.02
CA ASN A 983 15.96 10.50 11.14
C ASN A 983 15.54 10.31 12.62
N GLU A 984 15.50 11.40 13.40
CA GLU A 984 15.19 11.37 14.84
C GLU A 984 13.75 10.94 15.21
N GLN A 985 12.86 10.71 14.23
CA GLN A 985 11.44 10.46 14.49
C GLN A 985 10.98 9.02 14.17
N MET A 986 11.38 8.44 13.04
CA MET A 986 10.94 7.11 12.57
C MET A 986 11.98 6.44 11.68
N GLN A 987 12.24 5.14 11.90
CA GLN A 987 13.03 4.31 10.99
C GLN A 987 12.15 3.19 10.41
N ILE A 988 12.06 3.14 9.09
CA ILE A 988 11.29 2.10 8.38
C ILE A 988 12.24 0.91 8.15
N ILE A 989 12.07 -0.17 8.90
CA ILE A 989 12.81 -1.40 8.63
C ILE A 989 12.22 -2.06 7.39
N ARG A 990 13.01 -2.03 6.33
CA ARG A 990 12.73 -2.76 5.10
C ARG A 990 13.22 -4.21 5.30
N LEU A 991 12.27 -5.12 5.55
CA LEU A 991 12.52 -6.58 5.58
C LEU A 991 13.26 -7.07 4.31
N PRO A 992 13.87 -8.27 4.31
CA PRO A 992 14.49 -8.83 3.11
C PRO A 992 13.56 -8.85 1.89
N ALA A 993 14.11 -8.70 0.67
CA ALA A 993 13.35 -8.70 -0.58
C ALA A 993 12.54 -9.99 -0.83
N GLU A 994 12.87 -11.08 -0.15
CA GLU A 994 12.15 -12.37 -0.19
C GLU A 994 10.89 -12.42 0.71
N MET A 995 10.76 -11.46 1.63
CA MET A 995 9.58 -11.23 2.49
C MET A 995 8.87 -9.91 2.14
N GLN A 996 9.56 -8.96 1.51
CA GLN A 996 8.91 -7.88 0.76
C GLN A 996 8.29 -8.44 -0.52
N HIS A 997 7.03 -8.86 -0.42
CA HIS A 997 6.15 -8.85 -1.58
C HIS A 997 5.98 -7.39 -2.03
N SER A 998 6.86 -6.99 -2.96
CA SER A 998 6.90 -5.80 -3.83
C SER A 998 6.13 -4.53 -3.44
N ASP A 999 6.76 -3.36 -3.61
CA ASP A 999 6.14 -2.02 -3.71
C ASP A 999 4.65 -2.11 -4.11
N PHE A 1000 3.75 -1.81 -3.17
CA PHE A 1000 2.31 -2.03 -3.25
C PHE A 1000 1.78 -2.11 -4.69
N PRO A 1001 1.42 -3.31 -5.20
CA PRO A 1001 0.24 -3.39 -6.02
C PRO A 1001 -0.85 -2.73 -5.19
N LYS A 1002 -1.55 -1.74 -5.75
CA LYS A 1002 -2.86 -1.41 -5.20
C LYS A 1002 -3.66 -2.69 -5.33
N TYR A 1003 -3.80 -3.45 -4.24
CA TYR A 1003 -4.93 -4.33 -4.09
C TYR A 1003 -6.13 -3.40 -4.08
N ASP A 1004 -6.68 -3.22 -5.27
CA ASP A 1004 -7.78 -2.34 -5.53
C ASP A 1004 -9.03 -3.21 -5.39
N PRO A 1005 -9.73 -3.21 -4.24
CA PRO A 1005 -10.96 -3.98 -4.10
C PRO A 1005 -12.00 -3.52 -5.14
N PHE A 1006 -11.88 -2.29 -5.67
CA PHE A 1006 -12.70 -1.84 -6.79
C PHE A 1006 -12.29 -2.46 -8.13
N GLU A 1007 -11.12 -3.10 -8.31
CA GLU A 1007 -10.78 -3.86 -9.53
C GLU A 1007 -11.43 -5.25 -9.54
N GLU A 1008 -11.38 -5.98 -8.42
CA GLU A 1008 -12.13 -7.23 -8.20
C GLU A 1008 -13.64 -6.96 -8.31
N ARG A 1009 -14.12 -5.88 -7.68
CA ARG A 1009 -15.51 -5.42 -7.82
C ARG A 1009 -15.84 -4.99 -9.25
N ARG A 1010 -14.98 -4.26 -9.96
CA ARG A 1010 -15.18 -3.92 -11.39
C ARG A 1010 -15.26 -5.16 -12.28
N LYS A 1011 -14.51 -6.22 -12.00
CA LYS A 1011 -14.66 -7.52 -12.70
C LYS A 1011 -16.05 -8.12 -12.47
N ARG A 1012 -16.58 -8.03 -11.23
CA ARG A 1012 -17.95 -8.46 -10.90
C ARG A 1012 -19.03 -7.55 -11.48
N GLU A 1013 -18.86 -6.24 -11.47
CA GLU A 1013 -19.77 -5.25 -12.07
C GLU A 1013 -19.81 -5.39 -13.60
N LYS A 1014 -18.66 -5.60 -14.23
CA LYS A 1014 -18.56 -5.89 -15.66
C LYS A 1014 -19.22 -7.22 -16.03
N ALA A 1015 -19.02 -8.27 -15.23
CA ALA A 1015 -19.74 -9.52 -15.39
C ALA A 1015 -21.27 -9.36 -15.17
N LYS A 1016 -21.71 -8.49 -14.24
CA LYS A 1016 -23.13 -8.13 -14.07
C LYS A 1016 -23.68 -7.37 -15.28
N GLN A 1017 -22.93 -6.44 -15.87
CA GLN A 1017 -23.31 -5.73 -17.10
C GLN A 1017 -23.38 -6.67 -18.32
N GLU A 1018 -22.39 -7.54 -18.49
CA GLU A 1018 -22.35 -8.55 -19.57
C GLU A 1018 -23.41 -9.66 -19.39
N ALA A 1019 -23.91 -9.88 -18.18
CA ALA A 1019 -24.99 -10.82 -17.87
C ALA A 1019 -26.41 -10.21 -17.84
N SER A 1020 -26.55 -8.89 -18.03
CA SER A 1020 -27.87 -8.27 -18.13
C SER A 1020 -28.46 -8.59 -19.52
N PRO A 1021 -29.61 -9.29 -19.62
CA PRO A 1021 -30.23 -9.52 -20.92
C PRO A 1021 -30.61 -8.19 -21.54
N ALA A 1022 -30.33 -8.03 -22.84
CA ALA A 1022 -30.64 -6.82 -23.59
C ALA A 1022 -32.15 -6.52 -23.50
N SER A 1023 -32.51 -5.46 -22.77
CA SER A 1023 -33.87 -4.93 -22.73
C SER A 1023 -34.02 -3.89 -23.82
N ASP A 1024 -34.76 -4.22 -24.86
CA ASP A 1024 -35.16 -3.30 -25.93
C ASP A 1024 -35.95 -2.11 -25.35
N VAL A 1025 -35.31 -0.93 -25.31
CA VAL A 1025 -35.97 0.38 -25.19
C VAL A 1025 -35.25 1.35 -26.13
N PRO A 1026 -35.96 2.05 -27.03
CA PRO A 1026 -35.32 2.89 -28.05
C PRO A 1026 -34.77 4.19 -27.46
N ALA A 1027 -33.73 4.73 -28.09
CA ALA A 1027 -33.10 5.98 -27.70
C ALA A 1027 -34.02 7.19 -27.91
N PHE A 1028 -34.13 8.03 -26.87
CA PHE A 1028 -34.60 9.41 -26.90
C PHE A 1028 -33.84 10.22 -25.85
#